data_AF-A0A949NEK2-F1
#
_entry.id   AF-A0A949NEK2-F1
#
_cell.length_a   1.000
_cell.length_b   1.000
_cell.length_c   1.000
_cell.angle_alpha   90.00
_cell.angle_beta   90.00
_cell.angle_gamma   90.00
#
_symmetry.space_group_name_H-M   'P 1'
#
loop_
_entity.id
_entity.type
_entity.pdbx_description
1 polymer ?
#
loop_
_entity_poly.entity_id
_entity_poly.type
_entity_poly.pdbx_seq_one_letter_code
_entity_poly.pdbx_strand_id
1 'polypeptide(L)'
;MKRSGSVFGLMCACIFLFGTCVVHGQPNGSIVGSGTYVVVEPASLDSLVAIAGGGEHSLALSSDGSIVAWGANISVQCNTPAPNEDFIAISGGWAHSLGLRSDGTIGACGWNYYGQCNIPAPNEGFVAIAAGEGHSMGLGSDSTIVVWGNNSYSQRDVPVPNEDFVAIAGGGEHCLGLKTDGTIVAWGRNLDVQCNVPAPNEDFVAIAAGGEHSLGLKSDGTIVAWGQNGYGQCNIPEPNTDFIEIASGGDHSLGLKSDGTVVAWGRNDSDQCNIPVPNENFASIAGGEGHSMGLLANGGVVIWGSNTSGQCNVPVSNEGFVDVAGGQYHTLGLKADGIVVAWGQNHQYHQCDVPLPNSDFVDVTSLGNHSLGLKSDGTVVAWGYNDFGQCNVPEPNDSFIVIDAGGRHSLGLRPGGTIVAWGDNGSGQCNIPAPNVDFLAISGGASHSLGLKADGTIMAWGNNNYGQCVVPAPNESFIAVAGGYSHSLGLKTDGTIVAWGSNTSGQCNVPAPNEGFVTVVCGAHHSLGLKADATIVAWGMNAYGQCDMPALSEGFAYVTAGYHHSLGLNRAELIAVAFSSIAADSEEGAITVHWEVQADEALSGFRLYRAPMQGEFCCITDIPLSPCTRTFEDRTIEPGMEYRYMVAVLTTDGREIRSLEVTAHSIAPPLALGQNVPNPFNPRTTIRFSVPGSQHVGINIYDPAGRLVMKLVDKQMEAGSHQIEWDGRDSRGRAVASGVYFYRLTVGKETSTKKMILLK
;
A
#
# COMPACT_ATOMS: atom_id res chain seq x y z
N MET A 1 37.88 45.95 1.18
CA MET A 1 38.05 46.16 2.66
C MET A 1 36.80 45.60 3.35
N LYS A 2 36.82 45.34 4.67
CA LYS A 2 35.77 44.63 5.45
C LYS A 2 34.47 45.45 5.65
N ARG A 3 33.31 44.75 5.77
CA ARG A 3 32.07 45.09 6.56
C ARG A 3 31.34 46.40 6.10
N SER A 4 30.08 46.75 6.40
CA SER A 4 28.81 46.15 6.92
C SER A 4 27.71 47.25 6.76
N GLY A 5 26.38 47.06 6.82
CA GLY A 5 25.49 45.90 7.09
C GLY A 5 24.24 46.34 7.88
N SER A 6 23.04 45.78 7.60
CA SER A 6 21.69 46.16 8.13
C SER A 6 21.15 47.52 7.63
N VAL A 7 19.84 47.79 7.50
CA VAL A 7 18.68 47.39 8.35
C VAL A 7 17.46 46.91 7.53
N PHE A 8 16.70 45.98 8.14
CA PHE A 8 15.42 45.39 7.67
C PHE A 8 14.22 46.35 7.75
N GLY A 9 13.23 46.13 6.89
CA GLY A 9 11.86 46.66 7.05
C GLY A 9 10.86 45.69 6.43
N LEU A 10 9.95 45.14 7.24
CA LEU A 10 9.00 44.09 6.83
C LEU A 10 8.02 44.56 5.75
N MET A 11 7.82 43.75 4.73
CA MET A 11 6.47 43.41 4.27
C MET A 11 6.46 41.96 3.80
N CYS A 12 5.70 41.12 4.51
CA CYS A 12 5.59 39.70 4.21
C CYS A 12 4.53 39.51 3.11
N ALA A 13 4.97 39.11 1.92
CA ALA A 13 4.09 38.64 0.86
C ALA A 13 4.58 37.25 0.43
N CYS A 14 3.91 36.22 0.92
CA CYS A 14 4.17 34.84 0.53
C CYS A 14 3.66 34.61 -0.90
N ILE A 15 4.48 34.99 -1.89
CA ILE A 15 4.27 34.60 -3.28
C ILE A 15 4.69 33.14 -3.41
N PHE A 16 3.73 32.23 -3.23
CA PHE A 16 3.91 30.83 -3.61
C PHE A 16 3.86 30.73 -5.14
N LEU A 17 5.04 30.68 -5.75
CA LEU A 17 5.24 30.37 -7.15
C LEU A 17 4.93 28.88 -7.39
N PHE A 18 3.68 28.58 -7.77
CA PHE A 18 3.38 27.33 -8.46
C PHE A 18 3.99 27.43 -9.87
N GLY A 19 5.12 26.75 -10.09
CA GLY A 19 5.93 26.94 -11.29
C GLY A 19 7.45 26.85 -11.10
N THR A 20 7.95 26.24 -10.03
CA THR A 20 9.35 25.77 -9.95
C THR A 20 9.44 24.45 -9.21
N CYS A 21 9.89 23.39 -9.90
CA CYS A 21 10.42 22.22 -9.22
C CYS A 21 11.72 22.62 -8.52
N VAL A 22 11.64 22.86 -7.21
CA VAL A 22 12.78 22.84 -6.30
C VAL A 22 12.51 21.74 -5.30
N VAL A 23 13.36 20.72 -5.30
CA VAL A 23 13.28 19.56 -4.40
C VAL A 23 13.49 20.02 -2.96
N HIS A 24 12.39 20.33 -2.26
CA HIS A 24 12.29 20.48 -0.80
C HIS A 24 10.84 20.21 -0.35
N GLY A 25 10.58 18.99 0.15
CA GLY A 25 9.42 18.67 0.98
C GLY A 25 8.04 18.81 0.34
N GLN A 26 7.74 18.03 -0.70
CA GLN A 26 6.34 17.73 -1.03
C GLN A 26 5.77 16.78 0.05
N PRO A 27 4.58 17.04 0.60
CA PRO A 27 3.97 16.15 1.59
C PRO A 27 3.39 14.91 0.90
N ASN A 28 3.81 13.73 1.34
CA ASN A 28 3.22 12.46 0.90
C ASN A 28 1.73 12.40 1.28
N GLY A 29 0.90 11.92 0.37
CA GLY A 29 -0.54 11.78 0.59
C GLY A 29 -1.11 10.45 0.11
N SER A 30 -2.40 10.28 0.40
CA SER A 30 -3.25 9.19 -0.07
C SER A 30 -4.25 9.75 -1.10
N ILE A 31 -4.43 9.04 -2.21
CA ILE A 31 -5.38 9.47 -3.25
C ILE A 31 -6.79 9.07 -2.81
N VAL A 32 -7.74 10.00 -2.87
CA VAL A 32 -9.16 9.80 -2.56
C VAL A 32 -9.98 10.24 -3.77
N GLY A 33 -11.01 9.47 -4.14
CA GLY A 33 -11.77 9.71 -5.38
C GLY A 33 -13.26 9.40 -5.30
N SER A 34 -14.04 10.07 -6.16
CA SER A 34 -15.45 9.75 -6.40
C SER A 34 -15.73 9.60 -7.91
N GLY A 35 -16.41 8.52 -8.29
CA GLY A 35 -16.78 8.22 -9.68
C GLY A 35 -16.81 6.73 -10.01
N THR A 36 -17.03 6.40 -11.29
CA THR A 36 -17.37 5.03 -11.74
C THR A 36 -16.20 4.05 -11.90
N TYR A 37 -14.93 4.52 -11.88
CA TYR A 37 -13.74 3.72 -12.23
C TYR A 37 -12.54 3.96 -11.30
N VAL A 38 -12.79 4.17 -10.00
CA VAL A 38 -11.73 4.35 -9.00
C VAL A 38 -12.02 3.46 -7.81
N VAL A 39 -11.01 2.68 -7.40
CA VAL A 39 -10.94 2.12 -6.05
C VAL A 39 -9.60 2.52 -5.47
N VAL A 40 -9.63 3.15 -4.30
CA VAL A 40 -8.44 3.41 -3.50
C VAL A 40 -8.80 3.33 -2.01
N GLU A 41 -8.61 2.15 -1.42
CA GLU A 41 -8.24 1.98 -0.01
C GLU A 41 -7.34 0.75 0.11
N PRO A 42 -6.02 0.94 0.29
CA PRO A 42 -5.12 -0.13 0.69
C PRO A 42 -4.57 0.14 2.09
N ALA A 43 -4.85 -0.80 3.00
CA ALA A 43 -3.77 -1.33 3.83
C ALA A 43 -2.69 -1.94 2.89
N SER A 44 -1.46 -2.10 3.36
CA SER A 44 -0.42 -2.71 2.53
C SER A 44 -0.82 -4.14 2.10
N LEU A 45 -0.48 -4.54 0.87
CA LEU A 45 -0.59 -5.94 0.43
C LEU A 45 0.47 -6.86 1.07
N ASP A 46 1.03 -6.45 2.21
CA ASP A 46 2.01 -7.24 2.92
C ASP A 46 1.27 -8.37 3.68
N SER A 47 1.59 -9.62 3.35
CA SER A 47 0.99 -10.81 3.99
C SER A 47 -0.47 -11.10 3.59
N LEU A 48 -0.77 -11.09 2.29
CA LEU A 48 -2.03 -11.65 1.76
C LEU A 48 -2.11 -13.17 1.94
N VAL A 49 -3.30 -13.67 2.28
CA VAL A 49 -3.57 -15.09 2.59
C VAL A 49 -4.62 -15.74 1.69
N ALA A 50 -5.47 -14.98 1.00
CA ALA A 50 -6.40 -15.49 0.01
C ALA A 50 -6.70 -14.46 -1.09
N ILE A 51 -7.21 -14.94 -2.22
CA ILE A 51 -7.64 -14.15 -3.39
C ILE A 51 -8.99 -14.67 -3.89
N ALA A 52 -9.82 -13.80 -4.48
CA ALA A 52 -11.03 -14.19 -5.18
C ALA A 52 -11.31 -13.26 -6.37
N GLY A 53 -11.70 -13.83 -7.51
CA GLY A 53 -12.15 -13.07 -8.67
C GLY A 53 -13.66 -12.86 -8.62
N GLY A 54 -14.13 -11.72 -9.15
CA GLY A 54 -15.51 -11.51 -9.54
C GLY A 54 -15.62 -11.26 -11.05
N GLY A 55 -16.73 -10.67 -11.51
CA GLY A 55 -16.92 -10.37 -12.94
C GLY A 55 -15.86 -9.41 -13.50
N GLU A 56 -15.90 -8.16 -13.04
CA GLU A 56 -14.93 -7.12 -13.43
C GLU A 56 -14.16 -6.53 -12.24
N HIS A 57 -14.14 -7.25 -11.11
CA HIS A 57 -13.44 -6.85 -9.89
C HIS A 57 -12.68 -8.03 -9.30
N SER A 58 -11.74 -7.74 -8.41
CA SER A 58 -10.86 -8.70 -7.76
C SER A 58 -10.78 -8.37 -6.27
N LEU A 59 -10.62 -9.41 -5.45
CA LEU A 59 -10.57 -9.36 -4.00
C LEU A 59 -9.30 -10.05 -3.49
N ALA A 60 -8.74 -9.54 -2.40
CA ALA A 60 -7.73 -10.22 -1.60
C ALA A 60 -8.05 -10.10 -0.10
N LEU A 61 -7.62 -11.09 0.67
CA LEU A 61 -7.72 -11.14 2.13
C LEU A 61 -6.32 -11.00 2.72
N SER A 62 -6.13 -10.01 3.60
CA SER A 62 -4.91 -9.83 4.39
C SER A 62 -4.89 -10.77 5.59
N SER A 63 -3.70 -11.13 6.08
CA SER A 63 -3.50 -11.92 7.30
C SER A 63 -4.05 -11.28 8.58
N ASP A 64 -4.35 -9.98 8.56
CA ASP A 64 -5.02 -9.25 9.65
C ASP A 64 -6.56 -9.36 9.63
N GLY A 65 -7.12 -10.04 8.62
CA GLY A 65 -8.57 -10.21 8.44
C GLY A 65 -9.27 -9.05 7.75
N SER A 66 -8.53 -8.11 7.13
CA SER A 66 -9.09 -7.07 6.26
C SER A 66 -9.18 -7.52 4.79
N ILE A 67 -10.23 -7.08 4.10
CA ILE A 67 -10.41 -7.30 2.66
C ILE A 67 -9.87 -6.09 1.90
N VAL A 68 -9.14 -6.34 0.81
CA VAL A 68 -8.80 -5.35 -0.21
C VAL A 68 -9.55 -5.73 -1.49
N ALA A 69 -10.19 -4.74 -2.14
CA ALA A 69 -10.93 -4.94 -3.37
C ALA A 69 -10.50 -3.91 -4.44
N TRP A 70 -10.48 -4.29 -5.72
CA TRP A 70 -10.17 -3.38 -6.83
C TRP A 70 -10.83 -3.82 -8.14
N GLY A 71 -10.80 -2.94 -9.16
CA GLY A 71 -11.49 -3.13 -10.44
C GLY A 71 -12.79 -2.31 -10.54
N ALA A 72 -13.76 -2.80 -11.33
CA ALA A 72 -15.04 -2.13 -11.54
C ALA A 72 -15.84 -2.00 -10.24
N ASN A 73 -16.32 -0.78 -9.93
CA ASN A 73 -17.11 -0.51 -8.73
C ASN A 73 -18.51 0.08 -9.02
N ILE A 74 -19.03 -0.15 -10.24
CA ILE A 74 -20.29 0.43 -10.75
C ILE A 74 -21.54 0.09 -9.93
N SER A 75 -21.47 -0.95 -9.10
CA SER A 75 -22.55 -1.44 -8.24
C SER A 75 -22.15 -1.49 -6.76
N VAL A 76 -21.09 -0.76 -6.36
CA VAL A 76 -20.47 -0.77 -5.02
C VAL A 76 -19.89 -2.13 -4.56
N GLN A 77 -19.48 -2.98 -5.50
CA GLN A 77 -18.90 -4.31 -5.22
C GLN A 77 -17.50 -4.28 -4.59
N CYS A 78 -16.75 -3.19 -4.74
CA CYS A 78 -15.45 -3.00 -4.09
C CYS A 78 -15.56 -2.27 -2.74
N ASN A 79 -16.76 -1.86 -2.31
CA ASN A 79 -16.96 -1.22 -1.01
C ASN A 79 -17.04 -2.31 0.07
N THR A 80 -15.91 -2.65 0.69
CA THR A 80 -15.80 -3.82 1.59
C THR A 80 -16.78 -3.74 2.77
N PRO A 81 -17.37 -4.88 3.23
CA PRO A 81 -18.43 -4.83 4.23
C PRO A 81 -17.90 -4.42 5.61
N ALA A 82 -18.40 -3.29 6.12
CA ALA A 82 -17.98 -2.77 7.42
C ALA A 82 -18.44 -3.65 8.62
N PRO A 83 -17.63 -3.76 9.70
CA PRO A 83 -16.23 -3.30 9.79
C PRO A 83 -15.31 -4.19 8.93
N ASN A 84 -14.22 -3.64 8.40
CA ASN A 84 -13.31 -4.37 7.51
C ASN A 84 -12.23 -5.14 8.29
N GLU A 85 -12.66 -6.00 9.21
CA GLU A 85 -11.82 -6.75 10.15
C GLU A 85 -12.37 -8.17 10.38
N ASP A 86 -11.57 -9.07 10.97
CA ASP A 86 -11.96 -10.44 11.35
C ASP A 86 -12.48 -11.36 10.21
N PHE A 87 -12.25 -11.02 8.93
CA PHE A 87 -12.59 -11.91 7.81
C PHE A 87 -11.62 -13.11 7.70
N ILE A 88 -12.15 -14.28 7.36
CA ILE A 88 -11.41 -15.54 7.19
C ILE A 88 -11.56 -16.17 5.80
N ALA A 89 -12.55 -15.74 5.02
CA ALA A 89 -12.72 -16.14 3.63
C ALA A 89 -13.45 -15.05 2.82
N ILE A 90 -13.23 -15.04 1.51
CA ILE A 90 -13.79 -14.09 0.54
C ILE A 90 -14.32 -14.83 -0.70
N SER A 91 -15.35 -14.27 -1.35
CA SER A 91 -15.87 -14.80 -2.62
C SER A 91 -16.47 -13.67 -3.47
N GLY A 92 -16.12 -13.64 -4.75
CA GLY A 92 -16.63 -12.66 -5.72
C GLY A 92 -17.68 -13.30 -6.64
N GLY A 93 -18.82 -12.64 -6.80
CA GLY A 93 -19.79 -12.94 -7.85
C GLY A 93 -19.61 -12.00 -9.05
N TRP A 94 -20.58 -11.98 -9.97
CA TRP A 94 -20.50 -11.12 -11.17
C TRP A 94 -20.30 -9.64 -10.83
N ALA A 95 -21.14 -9.12 -9.94
CA ALA A 95 -21.11 -7.71 -9.50
C ALA A 95 -21.41 -7.57 -8.00
N HIS A 96 -21.09 -8.58 -7.19
CA HIS A 96 -21.25 -8.56 -5.73
C HIS A 96 -20.11 -9.32 -5.04
N SER A 97 -19.86 -9.02 -3.77
CA SER A 97 -18.77 -9.58 -2.98
C SER A 97 -19.29 -10.09 -1.64
N LEU A 98 -18.74 -11.22 -1.18
CA LEU A 98 -19.02 -11.85 0.10
C LEU A 98 -17.74 -11.97 0.92
N GLY A 99 -17.85 -11.76 2.24
CA GLY A 99 -16.80 -12.04 3.21
C GLY A 99 -17.36 -12.81 4.40
N LEU A 100 -16.70 -13.89 4.79
CA LEU A 100 -17.04 -14.69 5.98
C LEU A 100 -16.14 -14.26 7.14
N ARG A 101 -16.72 -13.97 8.30
CA ARG A 101 -15.99 -13.60 9.51
C ARG A 101 -15.65 -14.80 10.39
N SER A 102 -14.65 -14.64 11.25
CA SER A 102 -14.20 -15.65 12.22
C SER A 102 -15.27 -16.09 13.22
N ASP A 103 -16.31 -15.28 13.43
CA ASP A 103 -17.48 -15.58 14.26
C ASP A 103 -18.59 -16.37 13.51
N GLY A 104 -18.39 -16.67 12.23
CA GLY A 104 -19.34 -17.37 11.38
C GLY A 104 -20.47 -16.49 10.82
N THR A 105 -20.34 -15.17 10.89
CA THR A 105 -21.24 -14.21 10.23
C THR A 105 -20.76 -13.87 8.82
N ILE A 106 -21.68 -13.54 7.90
CA ILE A 106 -21.37 -13.15 6.52
C ILE A 106 -21.66 -11.65 6.32
N GLY A 107 -20.70 -10.93 5.75
CA GLY A 107 -20.86 -9.60 5.18
C GLY A 107 -20.99 -9.66 3.65
N ALA A 108 -21.79 -8.77 3.05
CA ALA A 108 -21.97 -8.69 1.61
C ALA A 108 -22.07 -7.24 1.13
N CYS A 109 -21.57 -6.97 -0.08
CA CYS A 109 -21.69 -5.69 -0.77
C CYS A 109 -21.85 -5.88 -2.28
N GLY A 110 -22.20 -4.81 -2.99
CA GLY A 110 -22.39 -4.85 -4.45
C GLY A 110 -23.85 -4.90 -4.92
N TRP A 111 -24.02 -5.34 -6.16
CA TRP A 111 -25.29 -5.42 -6.87
C TRP A 111 -26.28 -6.38 -6.21
N ASN A 112 -27.45 -5.86 -5.84
CA ASN A 112 -28.42 -6.57 -4.98
C ASN A 112 -29.83 -6.70 -5.60
N TYR A 113 -29.95 -6.72 -6.93
CA TYR A 113 -31.26 -6.73 -7.61
C TYR A 113 -32.09 -7.99 -7.32
N TYR A 114 -31.45 -9.14 -7.16
CA TYR A 114 -32.11 -10.41 -6.83
C TYR A 114 -32.11 -10.70 -5.32
N GLY A 115 -31.53 -9.82 -4.49
CA GLY A 115 -31.36 -10.04 -3.07
C GLY A 115 -30.12 -10.87 -2.70
N GLN A 116 -29.11 -10.96 -3.58
CA GLN A 116 -27.86 -11.70 -3.31
C GLN A 116 -27.01 -11.10 -2.17
N CYS A 117 -27.14 -9.80 -1.88
CA CYS A 117 -26.50 -9.20 -0.70
C CYS A 117 -27.41 -9.24 0.55
N ASN A 118 -28.62 -9.81 0.46
CA ASN A 118 -29.55 -9.93 1.59
C ASN A 118 -29.31 -11.26 2.34
N ILE A 119 -28.30 -11.28 3.21
CA ILE A 119 -27.96 -12.48 3.99
C ILE A 119 -29.17 -12.97 4.80
N PRO A 120 -29.55 -14.26 4.73
CA PRO A 120 -30.64 -14.84 5.52
C PRO A 120 -30.43 -14.72 7.04
N ALA A 121 -31.54 -14.70 7.78
CA ALA A 121 -31.52 -14.76 9.24
C ALA A 121 -31.81 -16.21 9.73
N PRO A 122 -31.09 -16.72 10.75
CA PRO A 122 -29.98 -16.07 11.44
C PRO A 122 -28.70 -16.05 10.58
N ASN A 123 -27.92 -14.97 10.69
CA ASN A 123 -26.62 -14.85 10.05
C ASN A 123 -25.54 -15.29 11.05
N GLU A 124 -25.43 -16.59 11.30
CA GLU A 124 -24.48 -17.16 12.28
C GLU A 124 -24.12 -18.61 11.92
N GLY A 125 -22.95 -19.07 12.36
CA GLY A 125 -22.56 -20.48 12.28
C GLY A 125 -22.15 -20.99 10.89
N PHE A 126 -21.88 -20.11 9.94
CA PHE A 126 -21.32 -20.47 8.63
C PHE A 126 -19.81 -20.77 8.71
N VAL A 127 -19.34 -21.70 7.87
CA VAL A 127 -17.93 -22.14 7.79
C VAL A 127 -17.31 -21.99 6.40
N ALA A 128 -18.12 -21.83 5.35
CA ALA A 128 -17.67 -21.47 4.02
C ALA A 128 -18.73 -20.65 3.28
N ILE A 129 -18.30 -19.89 2.27
CA ILE A 129 -19.13 -19.06 1.40
C ILE A 129 -18.78 -19.29 -0.06
N ALA A 130 -19.75 -19.12 -0.95
CA ALA A 130 -19.52 -19.07 -2.40
C ALA A 130 -20.52 -18.11 -3.06
N ALA A 131 -20.07 -17.39 -4.08
CA ALA A 131 -20.92 -16.54 -4.93
C ALA A 131 -21.06 -17.17 -6.33
N GLY A 132 -22.23 -16.98 -6.95
CA GLY A 132 -22.42 -17.15 -8.39
C GLY A 132 -22.67 -15.78 -9.07
N GLU A 133 -23.19 -15.75 -10.30
CA GLU A 133 -23.46 -14.46 -10.97
C GLU A 133 -24.51 -13.62 -10.21
N GLY A 134 -25.66 -14.22 -9.91
CA GLY A 134 -26.82 -13.55 -9.30
C GLY A 134 -27.30 -14.16 -7.98
N HIS A 135 -26.56 -15.12 -7.41
CA HIS A 135 -26.93 -15.85 -6.20
C HIS A 135 -25.71 -16.02 -5.28
N SER A 136 -25.96 -16.36 -4.02
CA SER A 136 -24.96 -16.49 -2.97
C SER A 136 -25.26 -17.69 -2.10
N MET A 137 -24.22 -18.33 -1.59
CA MET A 137 -24.27 -19.60 -0.87
C MET A 137 -23.48 -19.52 0.43
N GLY A 138 -23.96 -20.19 1.48
CA GLY A 138 -23.26 -20.40 2.73
C GLY A 138 -23.37 -21.86 3.17
N LEU A 139 -22.25 -22.43 3.61
CA LEU A 139 -22.18 -23.76 4.22
C LEU A 139 -22.19 -23.60 5.74
N GLY A 140 -23.17 -24.19 6.41
CA GLY A 140 -23.26 -24.22 7.87
C GLY A 140 -22.23 -25.17 8.50
N SER A 141 -21.86 -24.88 9.74
CA SER A 141 -21.08 -25.79 10.62
C SER A 141 -21.79 -27.12 10.93
N ASP A 142 -23.06 -27.24 10.56
CA ASP A 142 -23.88 -28.46 10.59
C ASP A 142 -23.87 -29.25 9.26
N SER A 143 -22.98 -28.89 8.32
CA SER A 143 -22.87 -29.48 6.98
C SER A 143 -24.12 -29.32 6.10
N THR A 144 -24.95 -28.30 6.36
CA THR A 144 -26.10 -27.92 5.52
C THR A 144 -25.78 -26.69 4.65
N ILE A 145 -26.39 -26.62 3.47
CA ILE A 145 -26.22 -25.49 2.53
C ILE A 145 -27.44 -24.56 2.60
N VAL A 146 -27.19 -23.25 2.64
CA VAL A 146 -28.19 -22.18 2.49
C VAL A 146 -27.85 -21.36 1.24
N VAL A 147 -28.85 -21.06 0.41
CA VAL A 147 -28.68 -20.28 -0.83
C VAL A 147 -29.72 -19.17 -0.94
N TRP A 148 -29.29 -17.96 -1.32
CA TRP A 148 -30.13 -16.78 -1.50
C TRP A 148 -29.78 -16.00 -2.78
N GLY A 149 -30.59 -14.99 -3.12
CA GLY A 149 -30.51 -14.29 -4.42
C GLY A 149 -31.41 -14.88 -5.50
N ASN A 150 -30.92 -14.90 -6.75
CA ASN A 150 -31.64 -15.36 -7.95
C ASN A 150 -32.12 -16.81 -7.80
N ASN A 151 -33.34 -17.11 -8.29
CA ASN A 151 -33.88 -18.47 -8.35
C ASN A 151 -34.52 -18.82 -9.72
N SER A 152 -34.13 -18.12 -10.79
CA SER A 152 -34.74 -18.28 -12.11
C SER A 152 -34.63 -19.70 -12.68
N TYR A 153 -33.67 -20.49 -12.18
CA TYR A 153 -33.42 -21.89 -12.57
C TYR A 153 -33.33 -22.83 -11.35
N SER A 154 -34.02 -22.51 -10.25
CA SER A 154 -34.00 -23.32 -9.02
C SER A 154 -32.65 -23.41 -8.29
N GLN A 155 -31.77 -22.41 -8.44
CA GLN A 155 -30.48 -22.33 -7.74
C GLN A 155 -30.61 -22.36 -6.20
N ARG A 156 -31.69 -21.82 -5.65
CA ARG A 156 -31.97 -21.81 -4.21
C ARG A 156 -32.59 -23.11 -3.69
N ASP A 157 -33.00 -24.01 -4.58
CA ASP A 157 -33.76 -25.19 -4.23
C ASP A 157 -32.80 -26.36 -3.95
N VAL A 158 -32.05 -26.27 -2.85
CA VAL A 158 -31.00 -27.23 -2.45
C VAL A 158 -31.57 -28.67 -2.41
N PRO A 159 -30.95 -29.64 -3.11
CA PRO A 159 -31.42 -31.03 -3.15
C PRO A 159 -31.49 -31.69 -1.77
N VAL A 160 -32.51 -32.54 -1.57
CA VAL A 160 -32.67 -33.31 -0.34
C VAL A 160 -32.06 -34.72 -0.46
N PRO A 161 -31.38 -35.24 0.58
CA PRO A 161 -31.17 -34.61 1.88
C PRO A 161 -30.03 -33.56 1.85
N ASN A 162 -30.28 -32.42 2.50
CA ASN A 162 -29.33 -31.32 2.64
C ASN A 162 -28.44 -31.58 3.87
N GLU A 163 -27.49 -32.49 3.74
CA GLU A 163 -26.60 -32.96 4.82
C GLU A 163 -25.26 -33.46 4.25
N ASP A 164 -24.26 -33.64 5.12
CA ASP A 164 -22.92 -34.17 4.81
C ASP A 164 -22.07 -33.36 3.82
N PHE A 165 -22.35 -32.07 3.59
CA PHE A 165 -21.53 -31.21 2.73
C PHE A 165 -20.26 -30.68 3.42
N VAL A 166 -19.18 -30.55 2.64
CA VAL A 166 -17.86 -30.05 3.07
C VAL A 166 -17.34 -28.88 2.24
N ALA A 167 -17.81 -28.70 1.00
CA ALA A 167 -17.49 -27.56 0.16
C ALA A 167 -18.66 -27.19 -0.75
N ILE A 168 -18.66 -25.94 -1.21
CA ILE A 168 -19.69 -25.35 -2.08
C ILE A 168 -19.04 -24.50 -3.18
N ALA A 169 -19.64 -24.45 -4.36
CA ALA A 169 -19.25 -23.54 -5.43
C ALA A 169 -20.49 -23.04 -6.20
N GLY A 170 -20.52 -21.74 -6.50
CA GLY A 170 -21.55 -21.11 -7.33
C GLY A 170 -21.04 -20.88 -8.74
N GLY A 171 -21.79 -21.33 -9.75
CA GLY A 171 -21.54 -20.99 -11.15
C GLY A 171 -22.38 -19.80 -11.59
N GLY A 172 -22.57 -19.63 -12.90
CA GLY A 172 -23.45 -18.59 -13.44
C GLY A 172 -24.88 -18.74 -12.94
N GLU A 173 -25.53 -19.85 -13.32
CA GLU A 173 -26.90 -20.16 -12.94
C GLU A 173 -27.08 -21.58 -12.36
N HIS A 174 -25.98 -22.21 -11.92
CA HIS A 174 -25.98 -23.50 -11.20
C HIS A 174 -25.12 -23.45 -9.93
N CYS A 175 -25.25 -24.48 -9.10
CA CYS A 175 -24.56 -24.66 -7.84
C CYS A 175 -23.97 -26.07 -7.75
N LEU A 176 -22.83 -26.20 -7.07
CA LEU A 176 -22.19 -27.46 -6.72
C LEU A 176 -22.03 -27.58 -5.20
N GLY A 177 -22.18 -28.78 -4.68
CA GLY A 177 -21.87 -29.15 -3.29
C GLY A 177 -21.09 -30.46 -3.25
N LEU A 178 -19.95 -30.46 -2.56
CA LEU A 178 -19.12 -31.65 -2.34
C LEU A 178 -19.48 -32.28 -0.99
N LYS A 179 -19.71 -33.59 -0.96
CA LYS A 179 -20.01 -34.35 0.26
C LYS A 179 -18.77 -34.97 0.90
N THR A 180 -18.86 -35.28 2.19
CA THR A 180 -17.83 -35.99 2.99
C THR A 180 -17.39 -37.33 2.40
N ASP A 181 -18.23 -37.97 1.58
CA ASP A 181 -17.96 -39.24 0.90
C ASP A 181 -17.24 -39.09 -0.46
N GLY A 182 -16.89 -37.86 -0.84
CA GLY A 182 -16.22 -37.57 -2.11
C GLY A 182 -17.17 -37.55 -3.32
N THR A 183 -18.50 -37.49 -3.10
CA THR A 183 -19.49 -37.34 -4.17
C THR A 183 -19.90 -35.87 -4.36
N ILE A 184 -20.18 -35.49 -5.61
CA ILE A 184 -20.66 -34.14 -5.96
C ILE A 184 -22.18 -34.17 -6.19
N VAL A 185 -22.88 -33.19 -5.65
CA VAL A 185 -24.28 -32.85 -5.95
C VAL A 185 -24.31 -31.54 -6.72
N ALA A 186 -25.05 -31.49 -7.83
CA ALA A 186 -25.17 -30.30 -8.67
C ALA A 186 -26.65 -30.00 -8.97
N TRP A 187 -27.02 -28.72 -8.93
CA TRP A 187 -28.40 -28.26 -9.16
C TRP A 187 -28.46 -26.84 -9.73
N GLY A 188 -29.63 -26.44 -10.21
CA GLY A 188 -29.84 -25.18 -10.92
C GLY A 188 -30.05 -25.39 -12.42
N ARG A 189 -29.55 -24.46 -13.23
CA ARG A 189 -29.56 -24.54 -14.70
C ARG A 189 -28.79 -25.75 -15.21
N ASN A 190 -29.32 -26.42 -16.24
CA ASN A 190 -28.73 -27.65 -16.80
C ASN A 190 -28.89 -27.77 -18.33
N LEU A 191 -28.83 -26.65 -19.06
CA LEU A 191 -29.03 -26.63 -20.52
C LEU A 191 -27.82 -27.17 -21.29
N ASP A 192 -26.63 -27.04 -20.71
CA ASP A 192 -25.33 -27.43 -21.26
C ASP A 192 -24.73 -28.61 -20.47
N VAL A 193 -25.60 -29.39 -19.79
CA VAL A 193 -25.27 -30.54 -18.95
C VAL A 193 -24.35 -30.24 -17.74
N GLN A 194 -24.24 -28.99 -17.32
CA GLN A 194 -23.41 -28.50 -16.20
C GLN A 194 -23.79 -29.08 -14.81
N CYS A 195 -25.02 -29.56 -14.64
CA CYS A 195 -25.45 -30.31 -13.43
C CYS A 195 -25.37 -31.84 -13.57
N ASN A 196 -24.97 -32.38 -14.74
CA ASN A 196 -24.86 -33.82 -14.95
C ASN A 196 -23.46 -34.32 -14.58
N VAL A 197 -23.22 -34.51 -13.28
CA VAL A 197 -21.92 -34.99 -12.75
C VAL A 197 -21.51 -36.31 -13.44
N PRO A 198 -20.32 -36.39 -14.05
CA PRO A 198 -19.85 -37.59 -14.75
C PRO A 198 -19.70 -38.80 -13.83
N ALA A 199 -19.88 -40.00 -14.40
CA ALA A 199 -19.62 -41.26 -13.70
C ALA A 199 -18.17 -41.74 -13.95
N PRO A 200 -17.47 -42.29 -12.94
CA PRO A 200 -17.95 -42.48 -11.56
C PRO A 200 -17.85 -41.19 -10.72
N ASN A 201 -18.92 -40.89 -10.00
CA ASN A 201 -19.01 -39.76 -9.07
C ASN A 201 -18.47 -40.19 -7.70
N GLU A 202 -17.15 -40.23 -7.56
CA GLU A 202 -16.43 -40.69 -6.37
C GLU A 202 -15.02 -40.07 -6.31
N ASP A 203 -14.38 -40.13 -5.14
CA ASP A 203 -13.00 -39.67 -4.87
C ASP A 203 -12.71 -38.17 -5.11
N PHE A 204 -13.73 -37.30 -5.17
CA PHE A 204 -13.53 -35.86 -5.30
C PHE A 204 -13.11 -35.20 -3.97
N VAL A 205 -12.17 -34.26 -4.03
CA VAL A 205 -11.62 -33.51 -2.89
C VAL A 205 -11.80 -31.99 -3.00
N ALA A 206 -12.01 -31.46 -4.21
CA ALA A 206 -12.38 -30.06 -4.43
C ALA A 206 -13.32 -29.92 -5.63
N ILE A 207 -14.05 -28.80 -5.68
CA ILE A 207 -15.00 -28.44 -6.73
C ILE A 207 -14.83 -26.97 -7.13
N ALA A 208 -15.05 -26.65 -8.40
CA ALA A 208 -15.16 -25.29 -8.89
C ALA A 208 -16.25 -25.19 -9.98
N ALA A 209 -16.90 -24.04 -10.09
CA ALA A 209 -17.98 -23.80 -11.03
C ALA A 209 -17.71 -22.51 -11.81
N GLY A 210 -17.71 -22.59 -13.14
CA GLY A 210 -17.65 -21.42 -14.02
C GLY A 210 -19.05 -20.95 -14.42
N GLY A 211 -19.13 -20.14 -15.47
CA GLY A 211 -20.41 -19.61 -15.97
C GLY A 211 -21.42 -20.72 -16.32
N GLU A 212 -21.04 -21.60 -17.25
CA GLU A 212 -21.86 -22.73 -17.71
C GLU A 212 -21.09 -24.07 -17.70
N HIS A 213 -20.01 -24.18 -16.91
CA HIS A 213 -19.18 -25.38 -16.78
C HIS A 213 -18.79 -25.67 -15.32
N SER A 214 -18.32 -26.89 -15.05
CA SER A 214 -18.06 -27.42 -13.72
C SER A 214 -16.78 -28.25 -13.71
N LEU A 215 -16.01 -28.16 -12.63
CA LEU A 215 -14.76 -28.85 -12.39
C LEU A 215 -14.81 -29.63 -11.07
N GLY A 216 -14.19 -30.81 -11.04
CA GLY A 216 -13.94 -31.59 -9.83
C GLY A 216 -12.51 -32.11 -9.82
N LEU A 217 -11.80 -31.91 -8.71
CA LEU A 217 -10.46 -32.44 -8.48
C LEU A 217 -10.58 -33.73 -7.68
N LYS A 218 -9.95 -34.81 -8.15
CA LYS A 218 -9.89 -36.10 -7.45
C LYS A 218 -8.68 -36.20 -6.52
N SER A 219 -8.77 -37.07 -5.51
CA SER A 219 -7.70 -37.32 -4.53
C SER A 219 -6.40 -37.87 -5.13
N ASP A 220 -6.41 -38.33 -6.38
CA ASP A 220 -5.25 -38.78 -7.13
C ASP A 220 -4.54 -37.65 -7.92
N GLY A 221 -5.03 -36.41 -7.81
CA GLY A 221 -4.48 -35.24 -8.51
C GLY A 221 -4.95 -35.11 -9.96
N THR A 222 -6.01 -35.83 -10.36
CA THR A 222 -6.63 -35.71 -11.69
C THR A 222 -7.87 -34.80 -11.65
N ILE A 223 -8.09 -34.04 -12.73
CA ILE A 223 -9.25 -33.16 -12.90
C ILE A 223 -10.31 -33.87 -13.76
N VAL A 224 -11.58 -33.65 -13.44
CA VAL A 224 -12.75 -33.97 -14.27
C VAL A 224 -13.49 -32.66 -14.57
N ALA A 225 -13.83 -32.43 -15.84
CA ALA A 225 -14.54 -31.23 -16.29
C ALA A 225 -15.78 -31.60 -17.12
N TRP A 226 -16.89 -30.90 -16.91
CA TRP A 226 -18.16 -31.13 -17.62
C TRP A 226 -19.00 -29.85 -17.72
N GLY A 227 -19.99 -29.86 -18.61
CA GLY A 227 -20.83 -28.70 -18.91
C GLY A 227 -20.58 -28.17 -20.33
N GLN A 228 -20.73 -26.86 -20.51
CA GLN A 228 -20.43 -26.18 -21.77
C GLN A 228 -18.96 -26.39 -22.17
N ASN A 229 -18.71 -26.59 -23.47
CA ASN A 229 -17.36 -26.81 -24.01
C ASN A 229 -17.09 -26.07 -25.32
N GLY A 230 -17.88 -25.03 -25.63
CA GLY A 230 -17.76 -24.25 -26.87
C GLY A 230 -16.38 -23.58 -27.08
N TYR A 231 -15.66 -23.27 -25.99
CA TYR A 231 -14.32 -22.70 -26.01
C TYR A 231 -13.22 -23.70 -25.58
N GLY A 232 -13.59 -24.96 -25.35
CA GLY A 232 -12.65 -25.97 -24.85
C GLY A 232 -12.43 -25.95 -23.34
N GLN A 233 -13.29 -25.29 -22.54
CA GLN A 233 -13.15 -25.23 -21.08
C GLN A 233 -13.24 -26.60 -20.38
N CYS A 234 -13.82 -27.62 -21.03
CA CYS A 234 -13.78 -29.01 -20.54
C CYS A 234 -12.62 -29.85 -21.12
N ASN A 235 -11.78 -29.27 -21.99
CA ASN A 235 -10.65 -29.96 -22.64
C ASN A 235 -9.38 -29.83 -21.80
N ILE A 236 -9.31 -30.58 -20.69
CA ILE A 236 -8.18 -30.58 -19.76
C ILE A 236 -6.85 -30.90 -20.50
N PRO A 237 -5.80 -30.07 -20.37
CA PRO A 237 -4.50 -30.33 -21.00
C PRO A 237 -3.78 -31.55 -20.41
N GLU A 238 -3.12 -32.32 -21.27
CA GLU A 238 -2.27 -33.45 -20.86
C GLU A 238 -0.84 -32.99 -20.48
N PRO A 239 -0.20 -33.57 -19.44
CA PRO A 239 -0.70 -34.68 -18.64
C PRO A 239 -1.65 -34.22 -17.52
N ASN A 240 -2.83 -34.84 -17.44
CA ASN A 240 -3.81 -34.64 -16.36
C ASN A 240 -3.36 -35.36 -15.08
N THR A 241 -2.44 -34.75 -14.33
CA THR A 241 -1.84 -35.30 -13.10
C THR A 241 -1.22 -34.19 -12.26
N ASP A 242 -1.00 -34.49 -10.98
CA ASP A 242 -0.25 -33.68 -10.00
C ASP A 242 -0.91 -32.34 -9.63
N PHE A 243 -2.21 -32.19 -9.90
CA PHE A 243 -2.99 -31.02 -9.49
C PHE A 243 -3.35 -31.08 -7.99
N ILE A 244 -3.29 -29.93 -7.33
CA ILE A 244 -3.60 -29.77 -5.89
C ILE A 244 -4.76 -28.80 -5.62
N GLU A 245 -5.08 -27.93 -6.58
CA GLU A 245 -6.15 -26.93 -6.48
C GLU A 245 -6.70 -26.64 -7.89
N ILE A 246 -7.99 -26.31 -7.95
CA ILE A 246 -8.71 -25.97 -9.18
C ILE A 246 -9.50 -24.67 -8.99
N ALA A 247 -9.56 -23.86 -10.03
CA ALA A 247 -10.40 -22.67 -10.09
C ALA A 247 -11.00 -22.51 -11.49
N SER A 248 -12.06 -21.73 -11.59
CA SER A 248 -12.78 -21.47 -12.85
C SER A 248 -13.15 -20.00 -12.95
N GLY A 249 -12.97 -19.43 -14.13
CA GLY A 249 -13.67 -18.22 -14.54
C GLY A 249 -14.95 -18.55 -15.30
N GLY A 250 -15.47 -17.61 -16.09
CA GLY A 250 -16.69 -17.83 -16.89
C GLY A 250 -16.55 -18.97 -17.89
N ASP A 251 -15.72 -18.73 -18.91
CA ASP A 251 -15.45 -19.62 -20.03
C ASP A 251 -14.04 -20.25 -20.01
N HIS A 252 -13.33 -20.18 -18.89
CA HIS A 252 -11.97 -20.70 -18.75
C HIS A 252 -11.73 -21.36 -17.39
N SER A 253 -10.69 -22.18 -17.31
CA SER A 253 -10.39 -23.04 -16.18
C SER A 253 -8.91 -22.98 -15.82
N LEU A 254 -8.61 -23.15 -14.53
CA LEU A 254 -7.27 -23.08 -13.94
C LEU A 254 -7.02 -24.32 -13.07
N GLY A 255 -5.79 -24.82 -13.08
CA GLY A 255 -5.32 -25.87 -12.18
C GLY A 255 -3.91 -25.56 -11.69
N LEU A 256 -3.70 -25.62 -10.38
CA LEU A 256 -2.40 -25.46 -9.73
C LEU A 256 -1.80 -26.84 -9.47
N LYS A 257 -0.53 -27.03 -9.85
CA LYS A 257 0.21 -28.27 -9.64
C LYS A 257 1.03 -28.24 -8.36
N SER A 258 1.35 -29.42 -7.83
CA SER A 258 2.15 -29.60 -6.61
C SER A 258 3.57 -29.03 -6.66
N ASP A 259 4.07 -28.68 -7.85
CA ASP A 259 5.35 -28.00 -8.07
C ASP A 259 5.26 -26.47 -8.07
N GLY A 260 4.06 -25.90 -7.83
CA GLY A 260 3.82 -24.47 -7.84
C GLY A 260 3.65 -23.86 -9.24
N THR A 261 3.45 -24.68 -10.26
CA THR A 261 3.14 -24.23 -11.63
C THR A 261 1.62 -24.24 -11.89
N VAL A 262 1.14 -23.26 -12.64
CA VAL A 262 -0.27 -23.16 -13.06
C VAL A 262 -0.44 -23.73 -14.47
N VAL A 263 -1.63 -24.28 -14.76
CA VAL A 263 -2.11 -24.63 -16.10
C VAL A 263 -3.47 -23.96 -16.30
N ALA A 264 -3.68 -23.33 -17.46
CA ALA A 264 -4.90 -22.62 -17.81
C ALA A 264 -5.42 -23.06 -19.18
N TRP A 265 -6.73 -23.24 -19.34
CA TRP A 265 -7.35 -23.67 -20.60
C TRP A 265 -8.79 -23.17 -20.76
N GLY A 266 -9.31 -23.28 -21.98
CA GLY A 266 -10.62 -22.74 -22.38
C GLY A 266 -10.50 -21.46 -23.19
N ARG A 267 -11.40 -20.52 -22.97
CA ARG A 267 -11.44 -19.25 -23.72
C ARG A 267 -10.22 -18.38 -23.42
N ASN A 268 -9.65 -17.78 -24.47
CA ASN A 268 -8.40 -17.00 -24.38
C ASN A 268 -8.44 -15.69 -25.20
N ASP A 269 -9.64 -15.15 -25.46
CA ASP A 269 -9.81 -13.94 -26.29
C ASP A 269 -9.23 -12.66 -25.65
N SER A 270 -8.83 -12.72 -24.38
CA SER A 270 -8.27 -11.61 -23.60
C SER A 270 -7.01 -12.05 -22.84
N ASP A 271 -6.29 -13.06 -23.36
CA ASP A 271 -5.05 -13.60 -22.78
C ASP A 271 -5.20 -14.26 -21.39
N GLN A 272 -6.42 -14.58 -20.93
CA GLN A 272 -6.67 -15.17 -19.61
C GLN A 272 -6.07 -16.57 -19.39
N CYS A 273 -5.76 -17.31 -20.46
CA CYS A 273 -5.01 -18.57 -20.38
C CYS A 273 -3.50 -18.39 -20.60
N ASN A 274 -3.02 -17.18 -20.91
CA ASN A 274 -1.61 -16.91 -21.15
C ASN A 274 -0.89 -16.58 -19.83
N ILE A 275 -0.51 -17.63 -19.11
CA ILE A 275 0.14 -17.52 -17.78
C ILE A 275 1.44 -16.71 -17.88
N PRO A 276 1.64 -15.68 -17.03
CA PRO A 276 2.85 -14.87 -17.00
C PRO A 276 4.12 -15.69 -16.72
N VAL A 277 5.25 -15.19 -17.21
CA VAL A 277 6.57 -15.79 -16.94
C VAL A 277 7.32 -15.00 -15.83
N PRO A 278 7.97 -15.69 -14.87
CA PRO A 278 8.09 -17.13 -14.75
C PRO A 278 6.84 -17.78 -14.12
N ASN A 279 6.45 -18.96 -14.63
CA ASN A 279 5.33 -19.74 -14.10
C ASN A 279 5.85 -20.69 -12.99
N GLU A 280 6.02 -20.17 -11.78
CA GLU A 280 6.57 -20.89 -10.63
C GLU A 280 6.16 -20.22 -9.30
N ASN A 281 6.25 -20.97 -8.20
CA ASN A 281 6.02 -20.50 -6.82
C ASN A 281 4.60 -19.98 -6.51
N PHE A 282 3.59 -20.37 -7.30
CA PHE A 282 2.19 -20.14 -6.94
C PHE A 282 1.75 -21.04 -5.78
N ALA A 283 0.99 -20.46 -4.86
CA ALA A 283 0.48 -21.08 -3.64
C ALA A 283 -1.05 -21.21 -3.62
N SER A 284 -1.77 -20.39 -4.41
CA SER A 284 -3.22 -20.52 -4.65
C SER A 284 -3.61 -19.81 -5.96
N ILE A 285 -4.77 -20.16 -6.53
CA ILE A 285 -5.30 -19.63 -7.80
C ILE A 285 -6.77 -19.21 -7.66
N ALA A 286 -7.18 -18.18 -8.40
CA ALA A 286 -8.58 -17.80 -8.53
C ALA A 286 -8.92 -17.37 -9.96
N GLY A 287 -10.15 -17.65 -10.40
CA GLY A 287 -10.72 -17.14 -11.64
C GLY A 287 -11.73 -16.04 -11.36
N GLY A 288 -11.67 -14.96 -12.14
CA GLY A 288 -12.81 -14.07 -12.37
C GLY A 288 -13.43 -14.35 -13.73
N GLU A 289 -14.41 -13.57 -14.17
CA GLU A 289 -15.12 -13.83 -15.44
C GLU A 289 -14.15 -13.92 -16.64
N GLY A 290 -13.42 -12.82 -16.88
CA GLY A 290 -12.47 -12.69 -17.98
C GLY A 290 -11.00 -12.63 -17.57
N HIS A 291 -10.67 -12.87 -16.30
CA HIS A 291 -9.31 -12.73 -15.77
C HIS A 291 -8.95 -13.89 -14.82
N SER A 292 -7.64 -14.09 -14.63
CA SER A 292 -7.04 -15.16 -13.84
C SER A 292 -6.09 -14.56 -12.81
N MET A 293 -6.06 -15.12 -11.61
CA MET A 293 -5.26 -14.65 -10.48
C MET A 293 -4.42 -15.80 -9.91
N GLY A 294 -3.21 -15.48 -9.45
CA GLY A 294 -2.36 -16.39 -8.70
C GLY A 294 -1.72 -15.66 -7.51
N LEU A 295 -1.80 -16.27 -6.34
CA LEU A 295 -1.10 -15.85 -5.13
C LEU A 295 0.24 -16.59 -5.05
N LEU A 296 1.33 -15.86 -4.87
CA LEU A 296 2.67 -16.42 -4.70
C LEU A 296 2.94 -16.73 -3.22
N ALA A 297 3.82 -17.70 -2.96
CA ALA A 297 4.18 -18.10 -1.59
C ALA A 297 4.84 -17.00 -0.72
N ASN A 298 5.19 -15.85 -1.32
CA ASN A 298 5.70 -14.66 -0.62
C ASN A 298 4.63 -13.58 -0.34
N GLY A 299 3.35 -13.86 -0.62
CA GLY A 299 2.24 -12.91 -0.47
C GLY A 299 1.99 -12.01 -1.68
N GLY A 300 2.85 -12.04 -2.71
CA GLY A 300 2.66 -11.29 -3.94
C GLY A 300 1.51 -11.86 -4.78
N VAL A 301 0.73 -11.00 -5.43
CA VAL A 301 -0.35 -11.41 -6.35
C VAL A 301 0.03 -11.09 -7.79
N VAL A 302 -0.27 -12.02 -8.69
CA VAL A 302 -0.14 -11.86 -10.14
C VAL A 302 -1.53 -12.04 -10.77
N ILE A 303 -1.92 -11.12 -11.65
CA ILE A 303 -3.23 -11.15 -12.32
C ILE A 303 -3.01 -10.94 -13.82
N TRP A 304 -3.69 -11.72 -14.64
CA TRP A 304 -3.61 -11.65 -16.09
C TRP A 304 -4.99 -11.91 -16.72
N GLY A 305 -5.14 -11.58 -18.00
CA GLY A 305 -6.42 -11.63 -18.69
C GLY A 305 -7.05 -10.25 -18.92
N SER A 306 -8.38 -10.22 -19.03
CA SER A 306 -9.15 -9.00 -19.28
C SER A 306 -8.92 -7.93 -18.20
N ASN A 307 -8.39 -6.78 -18.63
CA ASN A 307 -8.11 -5.62 -17.79
C ASN A 307 -8.92 -4.38 -18.24
N THR A 308 -10.19 -4.58 -18.58
CA THR A 308 -11.11 -3.53 -19.07
C THR A 308 -11.40 -2.45 -18.04
N SER A 309 -11.30 -2.79 -16.76
CA SER A 309 -11.83 -2.04 -15.62
C SER A 309 -10.80 -1.94 -14.48
N GLY A 310 -9.52 -2.24 -14.76
CA GLY A 310 -8.41 -2.21 -13.80
C GLY A 310 -8.29 -3.46 -12.90
N GLN A 311 -9.05 -4.53 -13.17
CA GLN A 311 -9.06 -5.74 -12.35
C GLN A 311 -7.70 -6.48 -12.30
N CYS A 312 -6.86 -6.35 -13.34
CA CYS A 312 -5.51 -6.91 -13.31
C CYS A 312 -4.46 -5.98 -12.67
N ASN A 313 -4.83 -4.73 -12.35
CA ASN A 313 -3.91 -3.76 -11.76
C ASN A 313 -3.84 -3.96 -10.25
N VAL A 314 -2.97 -4.87 -9.82
CA VAL A 314 -2.66 -5.13 -8.40
C VAL A 314 -2.33 -3.80 -7.69
N PRO A 315 -3.10 -3.38 -6.66
CA PRO A 315 -2.83 -2.14 -5.96
C PRO A 315 -1.46 -2.17 -5.24
N VAL A 316 -0.53 -1.30 -5.64
CA VAL A 316 0.59 -0.97 -4.74
C VAL A 316 0.07 -0.12 -3.58
N SER A 317 0.84 -0.02 -2.48
CA SER A 317 0.44 0.82 -1.33
C SER A 317 0.05 2.24 -1.77
N ASN A 318 -1.10 2.76 -1.28
CA ASN A 318 -1.56 4.12 -1.54
C ASN A 318 -0.91 5.13 -0.58
N GLU A 319 0.40 5.01 -0.45
CA GLU A 319 1.22 5.89 0.34
C GLU A 319 2.42 6.33 -0.48
N GLY A 320 2.92 7.53 -0.19
CA GLY A 320 4.04 8.13 -0.89
C GLY A 320 3.68 8.76 -2.24
N PHE A 321 2.41 8.94 -2.57
CA PHE A 321 2.01 9.75 -3.73
C PHE A 321 2.27 11.24 -3.44
N VAL A 322 2.84 11.92 -4.43
CA VAL A 322 3.14 13.37 -4.41
C VAL A 322 2.36 14.15 -5.47
N ASP A 323 1.80 13.46 -6.47
CA ASP A 323 1.00 14.06 -7.55
C ASP A 323 0.02 13.03 -8.17
N VAL A 324 -1.02 13.51 -8.86
CA VAL A 324 -2.13 12.70 -9.41
C VAL A 324 -2.80 13.37 -10.63
N ALA A 325 -3.06 12.60 -11.68
CA ALA A 325 -3.73 13.06 -12.90
C ALA A 325 -4.94 12.19 -13.28
N GLY A 326 -6.06 12.82 -13.65
CA GLY A 326 -7.32 12.15 -14.05
C GLY A 326 -7.58 12.21 -15.55
N GLY A 327 -7.29 11.12 -16.26
CA GLY A 327 -7.59 10.96 -17.69
C GLY A 327 -9.07 10.71 -17.99
N GLN A 328 -9.37 10.39 -19.25
CA GLN A 328 -10.78 10.23 -19.65
C GLN A 328 -11.45 9.04 -18.92
N TYR A 329 -10.77 7.90 -18.85
CA TYR A 329 -11.25 6.67 -18.19
C TYR A 329 -10.17 5.98 -17.34
N HIS A 330 -9.07 6.67 -17.07
CA HIS A 330 -7.93 6.19 -16.29
C HIS A 330 -7.38 7.28 -15.38
N THR A 331 -6.52 6.90 -14.44
CA THR A 331 -5.86 7.77 -13.47
C THR A 331 -4.39 7.42 -13.40
N LEU A 332 -3.54 8.41 -13.20
CA LEU A 332 -2.12 8.28 -12.90
C LEU A 332 -1.85 8.81 -11.49
N GLY A 333 -1.03 8.12 -10.70
CA GLY A 333 -0.46 8.63 -9.46
C GLY A 333 1.07 8.56 -9.53
N LEU A 334 1.74 9.65 -9.17
CA LEU A 334 3.20 9.74 -9.12
C LEU A 334 3.70 9.61 -7.68
N LYS A 335 4.58 8.66 -7.42
CA LYS A 335 5.22 8.46 -6.11
C LYS A 335 6.47 9.32 -5.93
N ALA A 336 6.81 9.59 -4.67
CA ALA A 336 7.97 10.39 -4.27
C ALA A 336 9.33 9.84 -4.73
N ASP A 337 9.40 8.57 -5.10
CA ASP A 337 10.56 7.88 -5.67
C ASP A 337 10.64 7.99 -7.21
N GLY A 338 9.68 8.66 -7.84
CA GLY A 338 9.60 8.84 -9.30
C GLY A 338 8.96 7.68 -10.05
N ILE A 339 8.27 6.76 -9.36
CA ILE A 339 7.46 5.69 -9.96
C ILE A 339 6.05 6.19 -10.26
N VAL A 340 5.56 5.93 -11.48
CA VAL A 340 4.16 6.18 -11.86
C VAL A 340 3.35 4.90 -11.73
N VAL A 341 2.18 5.01 -11.08
CA VAL A 341 1.17 3.97 -10.95
C VAL A 341 -0.03 4.40 -11.79
N ALA A 342 -0.64 3.50 -12.56
CA ALA A 342 -1.78 3.83 -13.41
C ALA A 342 -2.92 2.80 -13.27
N TRP A 343 -4.17 3.28 -13.21
CA TRP A 343 -5.35 2.42 -13.07
C TRP A 343 -6.58 2.96 -13.81
N GLY A 344 -7.58 2.09 -14.01
CA GLY A 344 -8.78 2.37 -14.81
C GLY A 344 -8.83 1.54 -16.10
N GLN A 345 -9.55 2.04 -17.11
CA GLN A 345 -9.71 1.34 -18.39
C GLN A 345 -8.39 1.28 -19.16
N ASN A 346 -8.02 0.10 -19.66
CA ASN A 346 -6.76 -0.10 -20.40
C ASN A 346 -6.90 -0.77 -21.79
N HIS A 347 -8.01 -1.51 -22.03
CA HIS A 347 -8.14 -2.46 -23.15
C HIS A 347 -8.01 -1.90 -24.58
N GLN A 348 -8.35 -0.62 -24.82
CA GLN A 348 -8.34 -0.07 -26.20
C GLN A 348 -7.01 0.56 -26.61
N TYR A 349 -6.29 1.18 -25.68
CA TYR A 349 -5.18 2.06 -26.02
C TYR A 349 -3.93 1.91 -25.14
N HIS A 350 -3.91 0.98 -24.18
CA HIS A 350 -2.74 0.74 -23.32
C HIS A 350 -2.38 1.97 -22.43
N GLN A 351 -3.38 2.77 -22.06
CA GLN A 351 -3.19 4.03 -21.31
C GLN A 351 -2.72 3.84 -19.85
N CYS A 352 -2.88 2.65 -19.26
CA CYS A 352 -2.32 2.28 -17.96
C CYS A 352 -0.97 1.54 -18.06
N ASP A 353 -0.51 1.17 -19.26
CA ASP A 353 0.74 0.43 -19.46
C ASP A 353 1.94 1.39 -19.42
N VAL A 354 2.35 1.79 -18.21
CA VAL A 354 3.46 2.74 -17.99
C VAL A 354 4.76 2.22 -18.61
N PRO A 355 5.38 2.94 -19.57
CA PRO A 355 6.58 2.47 -20.25
C PRO A 355 7.79 2.29 -19.32
N LEU A 356 8.57 1.24 -19.56
CA LEU A 356 9.84 1.01 -18.86
C LEU A 356 11.00 1.82 -19.49
N PRO A 357 11.94 2.37 -18.69
CA PRO A 357 12.00 2.30 -17.23
C PRO A 357 11.01 3.28 -16.55
N ASN A 358 10.20 2.73 -15.65
CA ASN A 358 9.26 3.46 -14.80
C ASN A 358 9.99 4.03 -13.58
N SER A 359 10.71 5.13 -13.81
CA SER A 359 11.55 5.81 -12.82
C SER A 359 11.80 7.26 -13.23
N ASP A 360 12.28 8.06 -12.29
CA ASP A 360 12.77 9.43 -12.50
C ASP A 360 11.70 10.43 -12.99
N PHE A 361 10.41 10.10 -12.87
CA PHE A 361 9.31 11.01 -13.16
C PHE A 361 9.15 12.08 -12.08
N VAL A 362 8.77 13.30 -12.48
CA VAL A 362 8.62 14.47 -11.59
C VAL A 362 7.27 15.21 -11.76
N ASP A 363 6.50 14.86 -12.77
CA ASP A 363 5.18 15.43 -13.10
C ASP A 363 4.44 14.43 -14.02
N VAL A 364 3.11 14.28 -13.87
CA VAL A 364 2.26 13.42 -14.70
C VAL A 364 0.97 14.13 -15.11
N THR A 365 0.51 13.93 -16.34
CA THR A 365 -0.75 14.52 -16.83
C THR A 365 -1.47 13.59 -17.81
N SER A 366 -2.79 13.65 -17.76
CA SER A 366 -3.71 12.90 -18.61
C SER A 366 -5.07 13.61 -18.59
N LEU A 367 -5.68 13.83 -19.76
CA LEU A 367 -7.04 14.38 -19.91
C LEU A 367 -7.84 13.58 -20.95
N GLY A 368 -7.20 13.25 -22.07
CA GLY A 368 -7.71 12.29 -23.06
C GLY A 368 -7.49 10.82 -22.64
N ASN A 369 -7.45 9.94 -23.64
CA ASN A 369 -7.09 8.51 -23.46
C ASN A 369 -5.57 8.28 -23.65
N HIS A 370 -4.76 9.29 -23.35
CA HIS A 370 -3.31 9.23 -23.39
C HIS A 370 -2.72 9.90 -22.15
N SER A 371 -1.47 9.54 -21.87
CA SER A 371 -0.74 9.83 -20.64
C SER A 371 0.60 10.46 -21.02
N LEU A 372 1.01 11.48 -20.28
CA LEU A 372 2.33 12.10 -20.39
C LEU A 372 3.00 12.06 -19.01
N GLY A 373 4.29 11.77 -18.97
CA GLY A 373 5.13 11.88 -17.78
C GLY A 373 6.40 12.66 -18.10
N LEU A 374 6.73 13.65 -17.28
CA LEU A 374 7.96 14.44 -17.37
C LEU A 374 9.01 13.79 -16.48
N LYS A 375 10.22 13.57 -17.01
CA LYS A 375 11.35 13.09 -16.23
C LYS A 375 12.20 14.24 -15.68
N SER A 376 12.95 13.95 -14.62
CA SER A 376 13.82 14.92 -13.94
C SER A 376 14.93 15.51 -14.82
N ASP A 377 15.22 14.89 -15.97
CA ASP A 377 16.16 15.39 -16.99
C ASP A 377 15.51 16.33 -18.02
N GLY A 378 14.21 16.58 -17.93
CA GLY A 378 13.43 17.41 -18.84
C GLY A 378 12.97 16.71 -20.12
N THR A 379 13.10 15.37 -20.20
CA THR A 379 12.52 14.55 -21.27
C THR A 379 11.07 14.18 -20.96
N VAL A 380 10.24 14.01 -21.99
CA VAL A 380 8.84 13.59 -21.86
C VAL A 380 8.66 12.17 -22.40
N VAL A 381 7.96 11.33 -21.64
CA VAL A 381 7.46 10.01 -22.08
C VAL A 381 5.96 10.12 -22.29
N ALA A 382 5.45 9.55 -23.39
CA ALA A 382 4.04 9.60 -23.73
C ALA A 382 3.53 8.21 -24.17
N TRP A 383 2.37 7.80 -23.68
CA TRP A 383 1.76 6.49 -23.97
C TRP A 383 0.23 6.57 -23.96
N GLY A 384 -0.43 5.49 -24.41
CA GLY A 384 -1.88 5.48 -24.61
C GLY A 384 -2.28 5.74 -26.07
N TYR A 385 -3.45 6.36 -26.26
CA TYR A 385 -4.04 6.63 -27.58
C TYR A 385 -3.15 7.53 -28.44
N ASN A 386 -2.90 7.16 -29.71
CA ASN A 386 -1.93 7.86 -30.57
C ASN A 386 -2.34 8.04 -32.06
N ASP A 387 -3.60 7.85 -32.44
CA ASP A 387 -4.03 7.97 -33.86
C ASP A 387 -3.71 9.33 -34.51
N PHE A 388 -3.57 10.39 -33.71
CA PHE A 388 -3.29 11.75 -34.17
C PHE A 388 -1.83 12.18 -33.88
N GLY A 389 -1.00 11.27 -33.37
CA GLY A 389 0.40 11.54 -33.02
C GLY A 389 0.60 12.27 -31.68
N GLN A 390 -0.39 12.27 -30.79
CA GLN A 390 -0.30 12.94 -29.49
C GLN A 390 0.71 12.31 -28.50
N CYS A 391 1.13 11.06 -28.72
CA CYS A 391 2.25 10.44 -28.03
C CYS A 391 3.59 10.58 -28.80
N ASN A 392 3.59 11.15 -30.00
CA ASN A 392 4.81 11.37 -30.79
C ASN A 392 5.50 12.66 -30.34
N VAL A 393 6.21 12.62 -29.21
CA VAL A 393 6.91 13.77 -28.62
C VAL A 393 7.89 14.38 -29.66
N PRO A 394 7.82 15.69 -29.97
CA PRO A 394 8.66 16.32 -30.99
C PRO A 394 10.14 16.42 -30.59
N GLU A 395 11.03 16.20 -31.55
CA GLU A 395 12.46 16.43 -31.37
C GLU A 395 12.82 17.95 -31.44
N PRO A 396 13.75 18.45 -30.60
CA PRO A 396 14.44 17.72 -29.55
C PRO A 396 13.53 17.41 -28.36
N ASN A 397 13.47 16.15 -27.92
CA ASN A 397 12.79 15.78 -26.68
C ASN A 397 13.66 16.12 -25.46
N ASP A 398 13.86 17.42 -25.22
CA ASP A 398 14.61 17.94 -24.08
C ASP A 398 14.02 19.25 -23.54
N SER A 399 14.50 19.62 -22.35
CA SER A 399 14.33 20.92 -21.72
C SER A 399 12.87 21.31 -21.45
N PHE A 400 11.97 20.34 -21.24
CA PHE A 400 10.61 20.62 -20.76
C PHE A 400 10.60 20.86 -19.25
N ILE A 401 9.75 21.78 -18.78
CA ILE A 401 9.57 22.12 -17.36
C ILE A 401 8.13 22.01 -16.86
N VAL A 402 7.16 21.94 -17.77
CA VAL A 402 5.75 21.66 -17.52
C VAL A 402 5.23 20.91 -18.74
N ILE A 403 4.35 19.94 -18.52
CA ILE A 403 3.57 19.26 -19.56
C ILE A 403 2.08 19.45 -19.29
N ASP A 404 1.24 19.45 -20.32
CA ASP A 404 -0.19 19.22 -20.13
C ASP A 404 -0.83 18.43 -21.28
N ALA A 405 -1.82 17.60 -20.96
CA ALA A 405 -2.56 16.80 -21.92
C ALA A 405 -3.90 17.47 -22.28
N GLY A 406 -4.18 17.58 -23.57
CA GLY A 406 -5.53 17.84 -24.07
C GLY A 406 -6.27 16.55 -24.40
N GLY A 407 -7.44 16.66 -25.04
CA GLY A 407 -8.25 15.47 -25.38
C GLY A 407 -7.63 14.56 -26.45
N ARG A 408 -6.88 15.14 -27.40
CA ARG A 408 -6.17 14.47 -28.52
C ARG A 408 -4.89 15.19 -28.94
N HIS A 409 -4.39 16.07 -28.09
CA HIS A 409 -3.17 16.84 -28.32
C HIS A 409 -2.41 16.97 -27.00
N SER A 410 -1.16 17.37 -27.09
CA SER A 410 -0.22 17.44 -25.96
C SER A 410 0.53 18.77 -26.02
N LEU A 411 0.81 19.35 -24.86
CA LEU A 411 1.48 20.62 -24.69
C LEU A 411 2.72 20.42 -23.80
N GLY A 412 3.77 21.18 -24.07
CA GLY A 412 4.97 21.25 -23.23
C GLY A 412 5.51 22.67 -23.17
N LEU A 413 5.89 23.12 -21.98
CA LEU A 413 6.51 24.42 -21.74
C LEU A 413 8.02 24.24 -21.54
N ARG A 414 8.82 25.12 -22.15
CA ARG A 414 10.28 25.17 -21.97
C ARG A 414 10.72 26.42 -21.19
N PRO A 415 11.91 26.41 -20.56
CA PRO A 415 12.53 27.60 -19.97
C PRO A 415 12.53 28.80 -20.93
N GLY A 416 12.24 29.99 -20.39
CA GLY A 416 11.99 31.19 -21.20
C GLY A 416 10.54 31.33 -21.70
N GLY A 417 9.63 30.44 -21.28
CA GLY A 417 8.19 30.60 -21.50
C GLY A 417 7.76 30.36 -22.93
N THR A 418 8.34 29.36 -23.59
CA THR A 418 7.99 28.96 -24.96
C THR A 418 7.25 27.62 -24.96
N ILE A 419 6.13 27.57 -25.69
CA ILE A 419 5.27 26.38 -25.76
C ILE A 419 5.64 25.54 -26.99
N VAL A 420 5.53 24.22 -26.86
CA VAL A 420 5.50 23.22 -27.95
C VAL A 420 4.16 22.50 -27.88
N ALA A 421 3.54 22.23 -29.02
CA ALA A 421 2.25 21.54 -29.10
C ALA A 421 2.28 20.47 -30.21
N TRP A 422 1.73 19.28 -29.94
CA TRP A 422 1.71 18.16 -30.89
C TRP A 422 0.46 17.28 -30.74
N GLY A 423 0.19 16.42 -31.72
CA GLY A 423 -1.05 15.63 -31.82
C GLY A 423 -2.06 16.22 -32.80
N ASP A 424 -3.36 16.02 -32.54
CA ASP A 424 -4.42 16.55 -33.39
C ASP A 424 -4.34 18.08 -33.49
N ASN A 425 -4.54 18.60 -34.70
CA ASN A 425 -4.59 20.03 -34.99
C ASN A 425 -5.79 20.41 -35.87
N GLY A 426 -6.80 19.54 -35.99
CA GLY A 426 -7.98 19.76 -36.84
C GLY A 426 -8.82 20.98 -36.46
N SER A 427 -8.76 21.44 -35.20
CA SER A 427 -9.37 22.69 -34.72
C SER A 427 -8.36 23.84 -34.54
N GLY A 428 -7.08 23.63 -34.90
CA GLY A 428 -6.01 24.61 -34.67
C GLY A 428 -5.45 24.62 -33.24
N GLN A 429 -5.69 23.59 -32.44
CA GLN A 429 -5.24 23.51 -31.04
C GLN A 429 -3.70 23.43 -30.87
N CYS A 430 -2.96 23.01 -31.90
CA CYS A 430 -1.50 23.10 -31.89
C CYS A 430 -0.95 24.40 -32.52
N ASN A 431 -1.82 25.31 -33.00
CA ASN A 431 -1.42 26.58 -33.62
C ASN A 431 -1.18 27.66 -32.55
N ILE A 432 -0.05 27.57 -31.86
CA ILE A 432 0.34 28.48 -30.77
C ILE A 432 0.37 29.94 -31.27
N PRO A 433 -0.34 30.88 -30.61
CA PRO A 433 -0.35 32.29 -31.00
C PRO A 433 1.02 32.97 -30.91
N ALA A 434 1.28 33.89 -31.84
CA ALA A 434 2.46 34.75 -31.80
C ALA A 434 2.23 35.99 -30.90
N PRO A 435 3.23 36.44 -30.12
CA PRO A 435 4.55 35.82 -29.95
C PRO A 435 4.52 34.69 -28.90
N ASN A 436 5.18 33.57 -29.24
CA ASN A 436 5.32 32.39 -28.38
C ASN A 436 6.47 32.57 -27.38
N VAL A 437 6.27 33.47 -26.41
CA VAL A 437 7.19 33.83 -25.32
C VAL A 437 6.41 34.28 -24.09
N ASP A 438 7.09 34.31 -22.94
CA ASP A 438 6.61 34.84 -21.65
C ASP A 438 5.42 34.08 -21.04
N PHE A 439 5.20 32.83 -21.43
CA PHE A 439 4.23 31.93 -20.77
C PHE A 439 4.80 31.36 -19.46
N LEU A 440 3.97 31.36 -18.41
CA LEU A 440 4.26 30.75 -17.11
C LEU A 440 3.57 29.39 -16.92
N ALA A 441 2.37 29.23 -17.49
CA ALA A 441 1.61 27.98 -17.42
C ALA A 441 0.86 27.73 -18.72
N ILE A 442 0.52 26.46 -18.93
CA ILE A 442 -0.23 25.94 -20.07
C ILE A 442 -1.41 25.13 -19.55
N SER A 443 -2.50 25.06 -20.31
CA SER A 443 -3.52 24.02 -20.06
C SER A 443 -4.19 23.54 -21.35
N GLY A 444 -4.33 22.23 -21.51
CA GLY A 444 -5.08 21.58 -22.56
C GLY A 444 -6.58 21.51 -22.22
N GLY A 445 -7.42 21.81 -23.20
CA GLY A 445 -8.82 21.36 -23.22
C GLY A 445 -9.01 20.18 -24.18
N ALA A 446 -10.24 19.74 -24.38
CA ALA A 446 -10.48 18.61 -25.29
C ALA A 446 -10.10 18.90 -26.75
N SER A 447 -10.27 20.14 -27.22
CA SER A 447 -9.90 20.58 -28.59
C SER A 447 -9.47 22.05 -28.66
N HIS A 448 -9.09 22.63 -27.54
CA HIS A 448 -8.55 23.99 -27.40
C HIS A 448 -7.41 23.98 -26.40
N SER A 449 -6.67 25.07 -26.31
CA SER A 449 -5.52 25.21 -25.42
C SER A 449 -5.49 26.62 -24.83
N LEU A 450 -4.93 26.72 -23.63
CA LEU A 450 -4.76 27.93 -22.84
C LEU A 450 -3.27 28.12 -22.53
N GLY A 451 -2.83 29.38 -22.47
CA GLY A 451 -1.51 29.76 -21.99
C GLY A 451 -1.61 31.01 -21.12
N LEU A 452 -1.14 30.93 -19.89
CA LEU A 452 -1.05 32.05 -18.95
C LEU A 452 0.31 32.74 -19.11
N LYS A 453 0.31 34.06 -19.27
CA LYS A 453 1.52 34.88 -19.40
C LYS A 453 1.96 35.51 -18.08
N ALA A 454 3.24 35.89 -18.03
CA ALA A 454 3.89 36.51 -16.88
C ALA A 454 3.31 37.88 -16.49
N ASP A 455 2.53 38.52 -17.36
CA ASP A 455 1.77 39.74 -17.09
C ASP A 455 0.36 39.47 -16.50
N GLY A 456 0.01 38.20 -16.26
CA GLY A 456 -1.29 37.78 -15.76
C GLY A 456 -2.41 37.79 -16.81
N THR A 457 -2.06 37.84 -18.10
CA THR A 457 -3.01 37.70 -19.22
C THR A 457 -3.10 36.26 -19.71
N ILE A 458 -4.26 35.85 -20.20
CA ILE A 458 -4.48 34.52 -20.81
C ILE A 458 -4.55 34.66 -22.33
N MET A 459 -3.86 33.76 -23.04
CA MET A 459 -4.07 33.48 -24.46
C MET A 459 -4.80 32.15 -24.60
N ALA A 460 -5.77 32.06 -25.52
CA ALA A 460 -6.53 30.85 -25.78
C ALA A 460 -6.68 30.62 -27.29
N TRP A 461 -6.54 29.38 -27.75
CA TRP A 461 -6.56 29.02 -29.17
C TRP A 461 -7.12 27.60 -29.40
N GLY A 462 -7.42 27.27 -30.66
CA GLY A 462 -8.09 26.03 -31.05
C GLY A 462 -9.60 26.19 -31.20
N ASN A 463 -10.37 25.14 -30.86
CA ASN A 463 -11.82 25.13 -31.04
C ASN A 463 -12.51 26.22 -30.21
N ASN A 464 -13.39 27.00 -30.83
CA ASN A 464 -14.10 28.09 -30.18
C ASN A 464 -15.63 28.06 -30.40
N ASN A 465 -16.20 26.87 -30.66
CA ASN A 465 -17.62 26.71 -31.01
C ASN A 465 -18.59 27.20 -29.92
N TYR A 466 -18.15 27.28 -28.67
CA TYR A 466 -18.93 27.73 -27.52
C TYR A 466 -18.34 28.98 -26.84
N GLY A 467 -17.37 29.64 -27.48
CA GLY A 467 -16.68 30.80 -26.90
C GLY A 467 -15.57 30.44 -25.89
N GLN A 468 -15.13 29.19 -25.80
CA GLN A 468 -14.13 28.74 -24.82
C GLN A 468 -12.72 29.33 -25.02
N CYS A 469 -12.43 29.91 -26.19
CA CYS A 469 -11.23 30.71 -26.45
C CYS A 469 -11.46 32.24 -26.34
N VAL A 470 -12.67 32.68 -25.99
CA VAL A 470 -13.00 34.10 -25.80
C VAL A 470 -12.82 34.46 -24.32
N VAL A 471 -11.57 34.78 -23.94
CA VAL A 471 -11.23 35.17 -22.57
C VAL A 471 -12.03 36.44 -22.17
N PRO A 472 -12.80 36.41 -21.06
CA PRO A 472 -13.59 37.56 -20.62
C PRO A 472 -12.73 38.78 -20.24
N ALA A 473 -13.28 39.97 -20.44
CA ALA A 473 -12.66 41.22 -20.00
C ALA A 473 -13.02 41.53 -18.53
N PRO A 474 -12.08 42.08 -17.72
CA PRO A 474 -10.69 42.35 -18.05
C PRO A 474 -9.81 41.08 -18.01
N ASN A 475 -9.01 40.89 -19.06
CA ASN A 475 -8.05 39.80 -19.18
C ASN A 475 -6.75 40.18 -18.46
N GLU A 476 -6.77 40.16 -17.13
CA GLU A 476 -5.64 40.56 -16.29
C GLU A 476 -5.74 39.91 -14.89
N SER A 477 -4.58 39.86 -14.22
CA SER A 477 -4.42 39.36 -12.85
C SER A 477 -4.76 37.88 -12.65
N PHE A 478 -4.62 37.05 -13.69
CA PHE A 478 -4.72 35.60 -13.56
C PHE A 478 -3.43 34.95 -13.04
N ILE A 479 -3.57 33.87 -12.28
CA ILE A 479 -2.47 33.09 -11.68
C ILE A 479 -2.54 31.58 -12.02
N ALA A 480 -3.70 31.07 -12.45
CA ALA A 480 -3.84 29.71 -12.96
C ALA A 480 -4.94 29.65 -14.04
N VAL A 481 -4.88 28.62 -14.88
CA VAL A 481 -5.83 28.34 -15.96
C VAL A 481 -6.14 26.84 -16.02
N ALA A 482 -7.36 26.47 -16.40
CA ALA A 482 -7.74 25.07 -16.63
C ALA A 482 -8.68 24.93 -17.83
N GLY A 483 -8.42 23.96 -18.70
CA GLY A 483 -9.22 23.64 -19.89
C GLY A 483 -10.14 22.44 -19.68
N GLY A 484 -11.45 22.61 -19.86
CA GLY A 484 -12.41 21.50 -19.89
C GLY A 484 -12.71 21.00 -21.31
N TYR A 485 -13.80 20.26 -21.48
CA TYR A 485 -14.17 19.74 -22.81
C TYR A 485 -14.59 20.85 -23.79
N SER A 486 -15.28 21.88 -23.31
CA SER A 486 -15.74 23.04 -24.10
C SER A 486 -15.95 24.28 -23.23
N HIS A 487 -15.23 24.35 -22.11
CA HIS A 487 -15.24 25.46 -21.17
C HIS A 487 -13.82 25.68 -20.64
N SER A 488 -13.59 26.81 -20.00
CA SER A 488 -12.28 27.24 -19.50
C SER A 488 -12.47 27.98 -18.18
N LEU A 489 -11.52 27.80 -17.26
CA LEU A 489 -11.44 28.52 -15.99
C LEU A 489 -10.15 29.33 -15.92
N GLY A 490 -10.21 30.45 -15.19
CA GLY A 490 -9.05 31.24 -14.81
C GLY A 490 -9.18 31.69 -13.36
N LEU A 491 -8.15 31.40 -12.55
CA LEU A 491 -8.06 31.86 -11.16
C LEU A 491 -7.34 33.20 -11.10
N LYS A 492 -7.87 34.16 -10.35
CA LYS A 492 -7.25 35.48 -10.15
C LYS A 492 -6.43 35.58 -8.86
N THR A 493 -5.55 36.58 -8.82
CA THR A 493 -4.71 36.91 -7.65
C THR A 493 -5.49 37.23 -6.37
N ASP A 494 -6.78 37.58 -6.49
CA ASP A 494 -7.70 37.84 -5.38
C ASP A 494 -8.44 36.58 -4.88
N GLY A 495 -8.14 35.40 -5.44
CA GLY A 495 -8.78 34.14 -5.10
C GLY A 495 -10.18 33.96 -5.69
N THR A 496 -10.55 34.76 -6.69
CA THR A 496 -11.81 34.63 -7.44
C THR A 496 -11.62 33.85 -8.75
N ILE A 497 -12.64 33.08 -9.15
CA ILE A 497 -12.64 32.30 -10.39
C ILE A 497 -13.47 33.01 -11.46
N VAL A 498 -12.94 33.07 -12.69
CA VAL A 498 -13.67 33.43 -13.90
C VAL A 498 -13.86 32.17 -14.76
N ALA A 499 -15.09 31.90 -15.18
CA ALA A 499 -15.43 30.74 -16.02
C ALA A 499 -16.09 31.19 -17.33
N TRP A 500 -15.72 30.56 -18.45
CA TRP A 500 -16.28 30.89 -19.77
C TRP A 500 -16.33 29.69 -20.73
N GLY A 501 -17.12 29.82 -21.80
CA GLY A 501 -17.40 28.75 -22.76
C GLY A 501 -18.79 28.15 -22.57
N SER A 502 -18.94 26.86 -22.91
CA SER A 502 -20.20 26.13 -22.80
C SER A 502 -20.68 26.03 -21.35
N ASN A 503 -21.94 26.38 -21.10
CA ASN A 503 -22.56 26.35 -19.78
C ASN A 503 -23.84 25.48 -19.74
N THR A 504 -23.96 24.51 -20.63
CA THR A 504 -25.16 23.67 -20.79
C THR A 504 -25.46 22.76 -19.58
N SER A 505 -24.44 22.49 -18.76
CA SER A 505 -24.52 21.68 -17.53
C SER A 505 -24.25 22.52 -16.27
N GLY A 506 -24.18 23.86 -16.39
CA GLY A 506 -23.84 24.75 -15.28
C GLY A 506 -22.35 24.82 -14.93
N GLN A 507 -21.46 24.28 -15.75
CA GLN A 507 -20.00 24.25 -15.50
C GLN A 507 -19.34 25.65 -15.43
N CYS A 508 -19.98 26.70 -15.96
CA CYS A 508 -19.51 28.08 -15.79
C CYS A 508 -20.20 28.82 -14.63
N ASN A 509 -21.11 28.17 -13.89
CA ASN A 509 -21.82 28.77 -12.76
C ASN A 509 -21.01 28.59 -11.47
N VAL A 510 -19.92 29.35 -11.33
CA VAL A 510 -19.08 29.33 -10.11
C VAL A 510 -19.95 29.59 -8.86
N PRO A 511 -19.97 28.68 -7.87
CA PRO A 511 -20.78 28.84 -6.66
C PRO A 511 -20.38 30.04 -5.81
N ALA A 512 -21.35 30.58 -5.07
CA ALA A 512 -21.10 31.63 -4.09
C ALA A 512 -20.79 31.03 -2.70
N PRO A 513 -19.86 31.61 -1.91
CA PRO A 513 -19.04 32.77 -2.26
C PRO A 513 -17.85 32.40 -3.18
N ASN A 514 -17.66 33.19 -4.24
CA ASN A 514 -16.56 33.04 -5.19
C ASN A 514 -15.31 33.74 -4.65
N GLU A 515 -14.70 33.17 -3.61
CA GLU A 515 -13.54 33.73 -2.93
C GLU A 515 -12.73 32.64 -2.22
N GLY A 516 -11.44 32.92 -1.95
CA GLY A 516 -10.55 32.05 -1.19
C GLY A 516 -9.99 30.85 -1.96
N PHE A 517 -10.17 30.78 -3.27
CA PHE A 517 -9.64 29.71 -4.11
C PHE A 517 -8.13 29.84 -4.34
N VAL A 518 -7.44 28.71 -4.33
CA VAL A 518 -5.98 28.58 -4.59
C VAL A 518 -5.66 27.70 -5.80
N THR A 519 -6.60 26.85 -6.23
CA THR A 519 -6.46 26.01 -7.43
C THR A 519 -7.80 25.90 -8.15
N VAL A 520 -7.76 25.78 -9.48
CA VAL A 520 -8.92 25.53 -10.34
C VAL A 520 -8.64 24.35 -11.26
N VAL A 521 -9.63 23.49 -11.45
CA VAL A 521 -9.52 22.31 -12.32
C VAL A 521 -10.83 22.15 -13.11
N CYS A 522 -10.70 21.67 -14.35
CA CYS A 522 -11.82 21.31 -15.19
C CYS A 522 -11.85 19.80 -15.39
N GLY A 523 -13.00 19.17 -15.14
CA GLY A 523 -13.33 17.90 -15.79
C GLY A 523 -13.96 18.17 -17.16
N ALA A 524 -14.58 17.14 -17.76
CA ALA A 524 -15.21 17.32 -19.08
C ALA A 524 -16.37 18.35 -19.06
N HIS A 525 -17.31 18.16 -18.13
CA HIS A 525 -18.55 18.94 -18.01
C HIS A 525 -18.84 19.41 -16.58
N HIS A 526 -17.82 19.35 -15.72
CA HIS A 526 -17.85 19.82 -14.34
C HIS A 526 -16.52 20.51 -14.01
N SER A 527 -16.48 21.20 -12.89
CA SER A 527 -15.40 22.10 -12.48
C SER A 527 -15.15 21.98 -10.99
N LEU A 528 -13.90 22.09 -10.57
CA LEU A 528 -13.46 22.04 -9.18
C LEU A 528 -12.67 23.31 -8.82
N GLY A 529 -12.80 23.74 -7.57
CA GLY A 529 -11.93 24.74 -6.96
C GLY A 529 -11.50 24.30 -5.57
N LEU A 530 -10.19 24.25 -5.32
CA LEU A 530 -9.61 24.04 -3.99
C LEU A 530 -9.48 25.40 -3.30
N LYS A 531 -9.89 25.48 -2.04
CA LYS A 531 -9.77 26.68 -1.20
C LYS A 531 -8.56 26.62 -0.28
N ALA A 532 -8.13 27.78 0.20
CA ALA A 532 -7.00 27.93 1.12
C ALA A 532 -7.22 27.24 2.49
N ASP A 533 -8.46 26.89 2.83
CA ASP A 533 -8.85 26.09 3.99
C ASP A 533 -8.85 24.58 3.72
N ALA A 534 -8.29 24.15 2.58
CA ALA A 534 -8.23 22.76 2.12
C ALA A 534 -9.60 22.11 1.83
N THR A 535 -10.66 22.91 1.66
CA THR A 535 -11.99 22.44 1.21
C THR A 535 -12.11 22.49 -0.32
N ILE A 536 -12.90 21.56 -0.89
CA ILE A 536 -13.16 21.49 -2.34
C ILE A 536 -14.59 21.94 -2.63
N VAL A 537 -14.74 22.82 -3.63
CA VAL A 537 -16.04 23.17 -4.20
C VAL A 537 -16.15 22.58 -5.61
N ALA A 538 -17.16 21.76 -5.85
CA ALA A 538 -17.44 21.14 -7.15
C ALA A 538 -18.76 21.67 -7.76
N TRP A 539 -18.80 21.92 -9.07
CA TRP A 539 -20.02 22.36 -9.76
C TRP A 539 -20.08 21.92 -11.23
N GLY A 540 -21.29 21.90 -11.80
CA GLY A 540 -21.55 21.50 -13.19
C GLY A 540 -22.35 20.20 -13.30
N MET A 541 -22.04 19.36 -14.29
CA MET A 541 -22.70 18.07 -14.50
C MET A 541 -22.44 17.13 -13.32
N ASN A 542 -23.49 16.60 -12.70
CA ASN A 542 -23.41 15.66 -11.57
C ASN A 542 -24.23 14.37 -11.78
N ALA A 543 -24.33 13.89 -13.02
CA ALA A 543 -25.14 12.71 -13.35
C ALA A 543 -24.53 11.36 -12.88
N TYR A 544 -23.27 11.38 -12.46
CA TYR A 544 -22.47 10.22 -12.02
C TYR A 544 -21.87 10.42 -10.61
N GLY A 545 -22.33 11.42 -9.85
CA GLY A 545 -21.78 11.76 -8.53
C GLY A 545 -20.40 12.45 -8.58
N GLN A 546 -19.95 12.93 -9.74
CA GLN A 546 -18.64 13.56 -9.90
C GLN A 546 -18.45 14.88 -9.14
N CYS A 547 -19.53 15.49 -8.64
CA CYS A 547 -19.50 16.64 -7.73
C CYS A 547 -19.85 16.26 -6.27
N ASP A 548 -20.21 15.00 -6.01
CA ASP A 548 -20.57 14.49 -4.69
C ASP A 548 -19.28 14.11 -3.95
N MET A 549 -18.61 15.13 -3.40
CA MET A 549 -17.39 14.95 -2.62
C MET A 549 -17.68 14.25 -1.29
N PRO A 550 -16.82 13.31 -0.83
CA PRO A 550 -17.01 12.61 0.44
C PRO A 550 -16.96 13.57 1.64
N ALA A 551 -17.67 13.22 2.71
CA ALA A 551 -17.90 14.10 3.87
C ALA A 551 -16.64 14.43 4.71
N LEU A 552 -15.49 13.85 4.39
CA LEU A 552 -14.17 14.18 4.94
C LEU A 552 -13.57 15.36 4.16
N SER A 553 -14.28 16.49 4.11
CA SER A 553 -14.00 17.61 3.20
C SER A 553 -12.87 18.56 3.65
N GLU A 554 -11.95 18.11 4.50
CA GLU A 554 -10.86 18.91 5.06
C GLU A 554 -9.52 18.16 4.89
N GLY A 555 -8.45 18.88 4.52
CA GLY A 555 -7.08 18.35 4.43
C GLY A 555 -6.47 18.23 3.03
N PHE A 556 -7.24 18.47 1.96
CA PHE A 556 -6.75 18.31 0.58
C PHE A 556 -5.59 19.25 0.21
N ALA A 557 -4.53 18.66 -0.35
CA ALA A 557 -3.38 19.40 -0.91
C ALA A 557 -3.53 19.65 -2.43
N TYR A 558 -4.09 18.68 -3.15
CA TYR A 558 -4.26 18.73 -4.60
C TYR A 558 -5.61 18.18 -5.01
N VAL A 559 -6.09 18.58 -6.19
CA VAL A 559 -7.32 18.10 -6.81
C VAL A 559 -7.09 17.89 -8.30
N THR A 560 -7.76 16.88 -8.88
CA THR A 560 -7.79 16.66 -10.33
C THR A 560 -9.16 16.11 -10.76
N ALA A 561 -9.51 16.18 -12.03
CA ALA A 561 -10.83 15.81 -12.54
C ALA A 561 -10.75 15.15 -13.90
N GLY A 562 -11.40 13.98 -14.04
CA GLY A 562 -11.51 13.27 -15.30
C GLY A 562 -12.81 13.56 -16.04
N TYR A 563 -13.22 12.61 -16.89
CA TYR A 563 -14.44 12.77 -17.70
C TYR A 563 -15.73 12.66 -16.87
N HIS A 564 -15.77 11.70 -15.93
CA HIS A 564 -16.92 11.36 -15.09
C HIS A 564 -16.56 11.13 -13.61
N HIS A 565 -15.36 11.54 -13.18
CA HIS A 565 -14.86 11.33 -11.83
C HIS A 565 -14.06 12.55 -11.34
N SER A 566 -13.96 12.71 -10.02
CA SER A 566 -13.14 13.72 -9.34
C SER A 566 -12.20 13.04 -8.35
N LEU A 567 -11.01 13.60 -8.18
CA LEU A 567 -9.98 13.10 -7.28
C LEU A 567 -9.43 14.26 -6.42
N GLY A 568 -9.08 13.94 -5.17
CA GLY A 568 -8.30 14.79 -4.31
C GLY A 568 -7.14 14.01 -3.70
N LEU A 569 -5.93 14.57 -3.73
CA LEU A 569 -4.86 14.09 -2.86
C LEU A 569 -5.12 14.71 -1.49
N ASN A 570 -5.61 13.90 -0.56
CA ASN A 570 -5.68 14.35 0.82
C ASN A 570 -4.24 14.46 1.34
N ARG A 571 -3.90 15.51 2.12
CA ARG A 571 -2.82 15.27 3.08
C ARG A 571 -3.35 14.16 3.97
N ALA A 572 -2.64 13.05 4.01
CA ALA A 572 -2.71 12.24 5.21
C ALA A 572 -2.47 13.21 6.38
N GLU A 573 -3.35 13.21 7.40
CA GLU A 573 -2.92 13.70 8.71
C GLU A 573 -1.55 13.06 8.96
N LEU A 574 -0.53 13.88 9.23
CA LEU A 574 0.87 13.45 9.16
C LEU A 574 1.19 12.45 10.28
N ILE A 575 0.82 11.19 10.01
CA ILE A 575 1.04 9.99 10.81
C ILE A 575 1.74 8.93 9.94
N ALA A 576 2.23 9.33 8.76
CA ALA A 576 3.22 8.58 8.01
C ALA A 576 4.63 8.88 8.58
N VAL A 577 5.10 7.95 9.41
CA VAL A 577 6.49 7.83 9.89
C VAL A 577 7.03 9.06 10.65
N ALA A 578 6.64 9.19 11.91
CA ALA A 578 7.19 10.22 12.80
C ALA A 578 8.72 10.17 12.95
N PHE A 579 9.38 9.03 12.70
CA PHE A 579 10.83 8.85 12.81
C PHE A 579 11.57 9.06 11.48
N SER A 580 12.64 9.86 11.47
CA SER A 580 13.57 9.96 10.34
C SER A 580 14.75 8.99 10.46
N SER A 581 15.08 8.56 11.69
CA SER A 581 16.00 7.45 11.95
C SER A 581 15.78 6.85 13.35
N ILE A 582 16.21 5.60 13.51
CA ILE A 582 16.45 4.98 14.83
C ILE A 582 17.71 4.11 14.71
N ALA A 583 18.58 4.19 15.71
CA ALA A 583 19.74 3.32 15.84
C ALA A 583 20.09 3.12 17.33
N ALA A 584 20.95 2.15 17.63
CA ALA A 584 21.31 1.80 18.99
C ALA A 584 22.80 1.44 19.08
N ASP A 585 23.53 2.24 19.85
CA ASP A 585 24.96 2.04 20.11
C ASP A 585 25.15 1.18 21.36
N SER A 586 26.07 0.23 21.29
CA SER A 586 26.37 -0.66 22.42
C SER A 586 27.69 -0.26 23.09
N GLU A 587 27.63 0.02 24.39
CA GLU A 587 28.77 0.38 25.24
C GLU A 587 29.00 -0.68 26.34
N GLU A 588 30.05 -0.51 27.16
CA GLU A 588 30.38 -1.44 28.24
C GLU A 588 29.36 -1.33 29.39
N GLY A 589 28.31 -2.17 29.34
CA GLY A 589 27.23 -2.21 30.32
C GLY A 589 26.08 -1.22 30.09
N ALA A 590 25.97 -0.65 28.90
CA ALA A 590 24.85 0.20 28.48
C ALA A 590 24.53 0.03 26.98
N ILE A 591 23.28 0.25 26.60
CA ILE A 591 22.88 0.45 25.20
C ILE A 591 22.22 1.83 25.09
N THR A 592 22.74 2.67 24.21
CA THR A 592 22.21 4.01 23.95
C THR A 592 21.37 3.97 22.67
N VAL A 593 20.05 4.00 22.83
CA VAL A 593 19.12 4.14 21.70
C VAL A 593 19.02 5.61 21.34
N HIS A 594 19.19 5.93 20.07
CA HIS A 594 19.04 7.27 19.52
C HIS A 594 18.06 7.26 18.35
N TRP A 595 17.25 8.31 18.25
CA TRP A 595 16.23 8.45 17.20
C TRP A 595 16.11 9.91 16.79
N GLU A 596 15.77 10.13 15.53
CA GLU A 596 15.38 11.44 15.02
C GLU A 596 13.94 11.38 14.50
N VAL A 597 13.27 12.54 14.48
CA VAL A 597 11.89 12.67 14.00
C VAL A 597 11.79 13.54 12.76
N GLN A 598 10.77 13.33 11.93
CA GLN A 598 10.56 14.10 10.70
C GLN A 598 9.99 15.50 10.99
N ALA A 599 9.19 15.65 12.04
CA ALA A 599 8.67 16.93 12.53
C ALA A 599 8.46 16.89 14.05
N ASP A 600 8.54 18.06 14.70
CA ASP A 600 8.26 18.25 16.14
C ASP A 600 6.82 18.71 16.44
N GLU A 601 5.99 18.88 15.40
CA GLU A 601 4.61 19.34 15.56
C GLU A 601 3.73 18.23 16.17
N ALA A 602 2.78 18.62 17.02
CA ALA A 602 1.83 17.73 17.74
C ALA A 602 2.44 16.63 18.66
N LEU A 603 3.72 16.73 19.03
CA LEU A 603 4.35 15.77 19.96
C LEU A 603 4.05 16.07 21.44
N SER A 604 3.56 15.07 22.19
CA SER A 604 3.41 15.13 23.65
C SER A 604 4.52 14.40 24.43
N GLY A 605 5.25 13.49 23.78
CA GLY A 605 6.43 12.84 24.37
C GLY A 605 6.85 11.55 23.65
N PHE A 606 7.70 10.75 24.29
CA PHE A 606 8.09 9.41 23.80
C PHE A 606 8.00 8.33 24.90
N ARG A 607 7.92 7.07 24.49
CA ARG A 607 8.17 5.89 25.33
C ARG A 607 9.22 5.01 24.68
N LEU A 608 9.99 4.27 25.47
CA LEU A 608 10.94 3.28 24.96
C LEU A 608 10.51 1.87 25.36
N TYR A 609 10.58 0.95 24.41
CA TYR A 609 10.26 -0.46 24.55
C TYR A 609 11.49 -1.32 24.30
N ARG A 610 11.59 -2.44 25.03
CA ARG A 610 12.65 -3.44 24.87
C ARG A 610 12.08 -4.86 24.92
N ALA A 611 12.55 -5.72 24.02
CA ALA A 611 12.32 -7.16 24.03
C ALA A 611 13.66 -7.94 24.02
N PRO A 612 13.72 -9.14 24.60
CA PRO A 612 14.75 -10.11 24.22
C PRO A 612 14.49 -10.63 22.79
N MET A 613 15.48 -11.30 22.19
CA MET A 613 15.34 -11.84 20.82
C MET A 613 14.21 -12.86 20.63
N GLN A 614 13.81 -13.58 21.69
CA GLN A 614 12.68 -14.52 21.67
C GLN A 614 11.69 -14.19 22.80
N GLY A 615 11.06 -13.01 22.73
CA GLY A 615 10.03 -12.57 23.67
C GLY A 615 9.37 -11.25 23.28
N GLU A 616 8.41 -10.83 24.09
CA GLU A 616 7.58 -9.64 23.86
C GLU A 616 8.27 -8.33 24.30
N PHE A 617 7.78 -7.21 23.78
CA PHE A 617 8.25 -5.88 24.13
C PHE A 617 7.62 -5.35 25.42
N CYS A 618 8.44 -5.01 26.40
CA CYS A 618 8.03 -4.30 27.61
C CYS A 618 8.43 -2.82 27.51
N CYS A 619 7.57 -1.92 28.00
CA CYS A 619 7.94 -0.52 28.18
C CYS A 619 8.99 -0.41 29.30
N ILE A 620 10.09 0.31 29.05
CA ILE A 620 11.16 0.56 30.03
C ILE A 620 11.23 2.02 30.51
N THR A 621 10.25 2.84 30.10
CA THR A 621 10.08 4.23 30.56
C THR A 621 8.76 4.37 31.32
N ASP A 622 8.83 4.41 32.66
CA ASP A 622 7.65 4.54 33.55
C ASP A 622 6.85 5.83 33.32
N ILE A 623 7.55 6.90 32.89
CA ILE A 623 6.98 8.21 32.57
C ILE A 623 7.40 8.54 31.14
N PRO A 624 6.51 9.11 30.30
CA PRO A 624 6.89 9.59 28.97
C PRO A 624 8.07 10.56 29.00
N LEU A 625 9.01 10.34 28.07
CA LEU A 625 10.13 11.23 27.80
C LEU A 625 9.64 12.53 27.15
N SER A 626 10.41 13.60 27.28
CA SER A 626 10.07 14.91 26.73
C SER A 626 9.99 14.88 25.19
N PRO A 627 9.12 15.69 24.54
CA PRO A 627 9.13 15.89 23.08
C PRO A 627 10.50 16.28 22.50
N CYS A 628 11.38 16.89 23.29
CA CYS A 628 12.74 17.26 22.87
C CYS A 628 13.78 16.15 23.10
N THR A 629 13.41 14.98 23.61
CA THR A 629 14.33 13.86 23.82
C THR A 629 14.57 13.12 22.49
N ARG A 630 15.84 12.78 22.22
CA ARG A 630 16.30 12.04 21.03
C ARG A 630 17.19 10.84 21.35
N THR A 631 17.52 10.66 22.64
CA THR A 631 18.41 9.60 23.11
C THR A 631 17.93 9.06 24.46
N PHE A 632 18.18 7.77 24.69
CA PHE A 632 17.93 7.10 25.97
C PHE A 632 19.00 6.03 26.21
N GLU A 633 19.56 6.01 27.42
CA GLU A 633 20.61 5.07 27.83
C GLU A 633 20.01 3.97 28.71
N ASP A 634 19.91 2.75 28.19
CA ASP A 634 19.47 1.58 28.95
C ASP A 634 20.65 0.88 29.63
N ARG A 635 20.72 1.02 30.96
CA ARG A 635 21.68 0.35 31.84
C ARG A 635 21.09 -0.87 32.58
N THR A 636 19.89 -1.31 32.21
CA THR A 636 19.17 -2.42 32.85
C THR A 636 19.30 -3.74 32.07
N ILE A 637 20.24 -3.78 31.14
CA ILE A 637 20.58 -4.91 30.26
C ILE A 637 21.53 -5.90 30.94
N GLU A 638 21.47 -7.16 30.52
CA GLU A 638 22.44 -8.19 30.90
C GLU A 638 23.63 -8.18 29.92
N PRO A 639 24.89 -8.08 30.40
CA PRO A 639 26.05 -8.01 29.51
C PRO A 639 26.26 -9.29 28.67
N GLY A 640 26.42 -9.12 27.36
CA GLY A 640 26.58 -10.22 26.39
C GLY A 640 25.27 -10.76 25.83
N MET A 641 24.13 -10.15 26.18
CA MET A 641 22.81 -10.45 25.62
C MET A 641 22.45 -9.48 24.47
N GLU A 642 21.62 -9.97 23.57
CA GLU A 642 21.10 -9.24 22.41
C GLU A 642 19.63 -8.87 22.61
N TYR A 643 19.31 -7.60 22.34
CA TYR A 643 18.00 -7.00 22.61
C TYR A 643 17.45 -6.30 21.37
N ARG A 644 16.13 -6.21 21.30
CA ARG A 644 15.39 -5.43 20.31
C ARG A 644 14.77 -4.23 21.01
N TYR A 645 14.88 -3.05 20.41
CA TYR A 645 14.35 -1.79 20.92
C TYR A 645 13.39 -1.14 19.92
N MET A 646 12.35 -0.48 20.44
CA MET A 646 11.48 0.40 19.68
C MET A 646 11.19 1.66 20.48
N VAL A 647 11.14 2.82 19.82
CA VAL A 647 10.65 4.07 20.41
C VAL A 647 9.20 4.24 19.98
N ALA A 648 8.33 4.70 20.87
CA ALA A 648 6.98 5.13 20.52
C ALA A 648 6.84 6.64 20.70
N VAL A 649 6.28 7.32 19.70
CA VAL A 649 5.84 8.72 19.79
C VAL A 649 4.48 8.76 20.47
N LEU A 650 4.30 9.69 21.41
CA LEU A 650 3.00 10.08 21.94
C LEU A 650 2.60 11.41 21.32
N THR A 651 1.41 11.47 20.75
CA THR A 651 0.83 12.65 20.10
C THR A 651 -0.12 13.39 21.05
N THR A 652 -0.37 14.67 20.78
CA THR A 652 -1.26 15.51 21.60
C THR A 652 -2.73 15.08 21.61
N ASP A 653 -3.18 14.27 20.64
CA ASP A 653 -4.51 13.64 20.60
C ASP A 653 -4.57 12.30 21.37
N GLY A 654 -3.45 11.84 21.93
CA GLY A 654 -3.37 10.66 22.80
C GLY A 654 -3.09 9.33 22.11
N ARG A 655 -2.74 9.34 20.81
CA ARG A 655 -2.29 8.14 20.08
C ARG A 655 -0.83 7.79 20.45
N GLU A 656 -0.45 6.53 20.21
CA GLU A 656 0.92 6.04 20.40
C GLU A 656 1.41 5.33 19.12
N ILE A 657 2.49 5.82 18.52
CA ILE A 657 2.99 5.39 17.19
C ILE A 657 4.40 4.82 17.35
N ARG A 658 4.63 3.56 16.98
CA ARG A 658 5.91 2.85 17.22
C ARG A 658 6.86 2.97 16.02
N SER A 659 8.17 3.03 16.31
CA SER A 659 9.24 2.95 15.33
C SER A 659 9.39 1.53 14.78
N LEU A 660 10.17 1.39 13.70
CA LEU A 660 10.82 0.11 13.38
C LEU A 660 11.68 -0.37 14.56
N GLU A 661 11.89 -1.67 14.65
CA GLU A 661 12.76 -2.26 15.66
C GLU A 661 14.24 -2.16 15.30
N VAL A 662 15.08 -1.83 16.29
CA VAL A 662 16.54 -1.86 16.18
C VAL A 662 17.12 -2.92 17.11
N THR A 663 18.04 -3.72 16.57
CA THR A 663 18.76 -4.78 17.29
C THR A 663 20.07 -4.26 17.85
N ALA A 664 20.37 -4.52 19.12
CA ALA A 664 21.62 -4.12 19.77
C ALA A 664 22.18 -5.25 20.64
N HIS A 665 23.47 -5.52 20.48
CA HIS A 665 24.21 -6.55 21.22
C HIS A 665 25.05 -5.92 22.32
N SER A 666 24.62 -6.08 23.57
CA SER A 666 25.33 -5.52 24.73
C SER A 666 26.77 -6.02 24.81
N ILE A 667 27.72 -5.11 25.03
CA ILE A 667 29.14 -5.48 25.11
C ILE A 667 29.43 -6.06 26.50
N ALA A 668 29.70 -7.36 26.54
CA ALA A 668 30.19 -8.01 27.74
C ALA A 668 31.59 -7.47 28.13
N PRO A 669 31.82 -7.06 29.39
CA PRO A 669 33.14 -6.62 29.83
C PRO A 669 34.12 -7.80 29.74
N PRO A 670 35.31 -7.64 29.13
CA PRO A 670 36.25 -8.74 28.95
C PRO A 670 36.69 -9.31 30.29
N LEU A 671 37.03 -10.61 30.36
CA LEU A 671 37.50 -11.27 31.58
C LEU A 671 38.79 -10.62 32.09
N ALA A 672 38.67 -9.72 33.07
CA ALA A 672 39.80 -8.96 33.60
C ALA A 672 39.92 -9.15 35.11
N LEU A 673 41.16 -9.35 35.57
CA LEU A 673 41.49 -9.35 36.99
C LEU A 673 42.24 -8.03 37.30
N GLY A 674 41.57 -7.13 38.01
CA GLY A 674 42.10 -5.82 38.36
C GLY A 674 43.30 -5.92 39.28
N GLN A 675 44.33 -5.10 39.02
CA GLN A 675 45.50 -4.99 39.90
C GLN A 675 45.12 -4.21 41.16
N ASN A 676 45.22 -4.84 42.33
CA ASN A 676 45.04 -4.17 43.61
C ASN A 676 46.17 -3.15 43.88
N VAL A 677 45.83 -2.07 44.57
CA VAL A 677 46.78 -1.11 45.13
C VAL A 677 46.94 -1.41 46.64
N PRO A 678 48.17 -1.53 47.18
CA PRO A 678 48.36 -1.77 48.61
C PRO A 678 47.83 -0.61 49.45
N ASN A 679 47.07 -0.90 50.51
CA ASN A 679 46.69 0.09 51.53
C ASN A 679 47.60 -0.09 52.76
N PRO A 680 48.52 0.85 53.08
CA PRO A 680 49.42 0.72 54.23
C PRO A 680 48.74 0.81 55.60
N PHE A 681 47.47 1.25 55.66
CA PHE A 681 46.74 1.54 56.90
C PHE A 681 45.57 0.59 57.15
N ASN A 682 45.35 -0.39 56.27
CA ASN A 682 44.27 -1.35 56.39
C ASN A 682 44.71 -2.71 55.80
N PRO A 683 44.76 -3.81 56.59
CA PRO A 683 45.18 -5.13 56.10
C PRO A 683 44.13 -5.82 55.21
N ARG A 684 43.07 -5.11 54.83
CA ARG A 684 42.04 -5.56 53.89
C ARG A 684 42.38 -5.17 52.45
N THR A 685 42.32 -6.12 51.54
CA THR A 685 42.57 -5.93 50.10
C THR A 685 41.31 -6.17 49.29
N THR A 686 40.84 -5.16 48.56
CA THR A 686 39.77 -5.30 47.57
C THR A 686 40.33 -5.82 46.25
N ILE A 687 39.83 -6.96 45.78
CA ILE A 687 40.09 -7.55 44.47
C ILE A 687 38.88 -7.22 43.59
N ARG A 688 39.12 -6.56 42.45
CA ARG A 688 38.10 -6.26 41.43
C ARG A 688 38.29 -7.16 40.23
N PHE A 689 37.20 -7.64 39.64
CA PHE A 689 37.23 -8.51 38.47
C PHE A 689 35.94 -8.39 37.66
N SER A 690 36.04 -8.53 36.35
CA SER A 690 34.89 -8.58 35.42
C SER A 690 34.67 -10.01 34.94
N VAL A 691 33.41 -10.36 34.67
CA VAL A 691 32.98 -11.67 34.17
C VAL A 691 32.13 -11.46 32.92
N PRO A 692 32.47 -12.07 31.76
CA PRO A 692 31.80 -11.78 30.48
C PRO A 692 30.46 -12.52 30.24
N GLY A 693 29.96 -13.31 31.19
CA GLY A 693 28.76 -14.15 31.04
C GLY A 693 28.44 -14.85 32.36
N SER A 694 27.23 -15.41 32.52
CA SER A 694 26.87 -16.18 33.73
C SER A 694 27.62 -17.51 33.77
N GLN A 695 28.56 -17.68 34.71
CA GLN A 695 29.45 -18.84 34.76
C GLN A 695 30.11 -19.06 36.13
N HIS A 696 30.67 -20.26 36.34
CA HIS A 696 31.28 -20.64 37.62
C HIS A 696 32.66 -19.99 37.77
N VAL A 697 32.78 -19.11 38.76
CA VAL A 697 33.98 -18.31 39.03
C VAL A 697 34.69 -18.80 40.30
N GLY A 698 35.98 -19.07 40.16
CA GLY A 698 36.88 -19.36 41.28
C GLY A 698 37.88 -18.22 41.51
N ILE A 699 37.93 -17.67 42.74
CA ILE A 699 38.98 -16.73 43.16
C ILE A 699 39.72 -17.29 44.35
N ASN A 700 41.03 -17.48 44.18
CA ASN A 700 41.88 -18.19 45.12
C ASN A 700 43.17 -17.42 45.39
N ILE A 701 43.61 -17.39 46.65
CA ILE A 701 44.86 -16.74 47.08
C ILE A 701 45.94 -17.79 47.35
N TYR A 702 47.16 -17.51 46.90
CA TYR A 702 48.34 -18.34 47.02
C TYR A 702 49.51 -17.58 47.65
N ASP A 703 50.36 -18.29 48.39
CA ASP A 703 51.63 -17.77 48.89
C ASP A 703 52.71 -17.74 47.77
N PRO A 704 53.90 -17.16 48.01
CA PRO A 704 55.00 -17.16 47.03
C PRO A 704 55.53 -18.55 46.64
N ALA A 705 55.19 -19.60 47.39
CA ALA A 705 55.53 -20.98 47.09
C ALA A 705 54.40 -21.71 46.32
N GLY A 706 53.36 -20.99 45.89
CA GLY A 706 52.24 -21.53 45.14
C GLY A 706 51.23 -22.34 45.96
N ARG A 707 51.28 -22.27 47.30
CA ARG A 707 50.36 -22.99 48.19
C ARG A 707 49.08 -22.19 48.39
N LEU A 708 47.92 -22.86 48.32
CA LEU A 708 46.62 -22.25 48.55
C LEU A 708 46.49 -21.76 50.00
N VAL A 709 46.22 -20.47 50.17
CA VAL A 709 46.00 -19.78 51.46
C VAL A 709 44.51 -19.70 51.79
N MET A 710 43.71 -19.25 50.82
CA MET A 710 42.28 -19.00 50.99
C MET A 710 41.53 -19.14 49.66
N LYS A 711 40.32 -19.71 49.69
CA LYS A 711 39.32 -19.57 48.62
C LYS A 711 38.42 -18.39 48.96
N LEU A 712 38.31 -17.40 48.08
CA LEU A 712 37.42 -16.24 48.25
C LEU A 712 36.08 -16.43 47.54
N VAL A 713 36.11 -17.02 46.34
CA VAL A 713 34.93 -17.31 45.53
C VAL A 713 35.09 -18.72 44.95
N ASP A 714 34.00 -19.50 44.95
CA ASP A 714 33.91 -20.79 44.27
C ASP A 714 32.42 -21.08 43.99
N LYS A 715 31.79 -20.29 43.11
CA LYS A 715 30.35 -20.34 42.83
C LYS A 715 30.01 -19.82 41.43
N GLN A 716 28.79 -20.10 40.98
CA GLN A 716 28.16 -19.38 39.86
C GLN A 716 28.08 -17.88 40.16
N MET A 717 28.38 -17.06 39.15
CA MET A 717 28.31 -15.61 39.19
C MET A 717 27.82 -15.06 37.86
N GLU A 718 26.90 -14.11 37.93
CA GLU A 718 26.38 -13.40 36.76
C GLU A 718 27.45 -12.52 36.09
N ALA A 719 27.18 -12.17 34.83
CA ALA A 719 28.01 -11.25 34.05
C ALA A 719 28.14 -9.87 34.72
N GLY A 720 29.23 -9.14 34.42
CA GLY A 720 29.46 -7.78 34.89
C GLY A 720 30.69 -7.60 35.78
N SER A 721 30.78 -6.44 36.42
CA SER A 721 31.90 -6.04 37.29
C SER A 721 31.65 -6.35 38.76
N HIS A 722 32.56 -7.09 39.37
CA HIS A 722 32.47 -7.59 40.74
C HIS A 722 33.66 -7.12 41.59
N GLN A 723 33.44 -7.02 42.91
CA GLN A 723 34.51 -6.80 43.87
C GLN A 723 34.36 -7.70 45.10
N ILE A 724 35.48 -8.22 45.59
CA ILE A 724 35.53 -9.00 46.83
C ILE A 724 36.69 -8.54 47.71
N GLU A 725 36.50 -8.61 49.01
CA GLU A 725 37.50 -8.20 50.00
C GLU A 725 38.16 -9.42 50.66
N TRP A 726 39.48 -9.38 50.80
CA TRP A 726 40.24 -10.31 51.64
C TRP A 726 40.81 -9.58 52.85
N ASP A 727 40.59 -10.13 54.04
CA ASP A 727 40.97 -9.53 55.33
C ASP A 727 42.36 -9.97 55.85
N GLY A 728 43.17 -10.61 55.00
CA GLY A 728 44.50 -11.08 55.36
C GLY A 728 44.52 -12.35 56.21
N ARG A 729 43.49 -13.20 56.13
CA ARG A 729 43.41 -14.49 56.85
C ARG A 729 43.50 -15.72 55.94
N ASP A 730 43.96 -16.83 56.51
CA ASP A 730 43.89 -18.16 55.90
C ASP A 730 42.50 -18.80 56.08
N SER A 731 42.28 -19.93 55.41
CA SER A 731 41.08 -20.77 55.53
C SER A 731 40.76 -21.30 56.94
N ARG A 732 41.62 -21.06 57.94
CA ARG A 732 41.40 -21.38 59.36
C ARG A 732 41.20 -20.12 60.22
N GLY A 733 40.97 -18.96 59.60
CA GLY A 733 40.74 -17.68 60.27
C GLY A 733 42.00 -17.06 60.90
N ARG A 734 43.20 -17.57 60.61
CA ARG A 734 44.46 -17.06 61.18
C ARG A 734 45.05 -15.99 60.27
N ALA A 735 45.48 -14.88 60.84
CA ALA A 735 46.10 -13.80 60.06
C ALA A 735 47.44 -14.26 59.46
N VAL A 736 47.62 -14.08 58.16
CA VAL A 736 48.85 -14.48 57.46
C VAL A 736 49.96 -13.43 57.63
N ALA A 737 51.19 -13.72 57.24
CA ALA A 737 52.31 -12.78 57.36
C ALA A 737 52.20 -11.63 56.34
N SER A 738 52.77 -10.45 56.65
CA SER A 738 52.94 -9.39 55.66
C SER A 738 53.91 -9.85 54.57
N GLY A 739 53.62 -9.58 53.30
CA GLY A 739 54.39 -10.09 52.19
C GLY A 739 53.66 -10.07 50.84
N VAL A 740 54.28 -10.68 49.83
CA VAL A 740 53.67 -10.85 48.50
C VAL A 740 52.76 -12.08 48.52
N TYR A 741 51.57 -11.94 47.94
CA TYR A 741 50.65 -13.03 47.67
C TYR A 741 50.18 -12.96 46.21
N PHE A 742 49.67 -14.07 45.68
CA PHE A 742 49.10 -14.12 44.34
C PHE A 742 47.62 -14.45 44.44
N TYR A 743 46.77 -13.72 43.74
CA TYR A 743 45.36 -14.04 43.60
C TYR A 743 45.08 -14.44 42.16
N ARG A 744 44.37 -15.56 42.00
CA ARG A 744 44.06 -16.17 40.71
C ARG A 744 42.55 -16.25 40.55
N LEU A 745 42.07 -15.59 39.50
CA LEU A 745 40.76 -15.77 38.90
C LEU A 745 40.81 -17.02 37.99
N THR A 746 39.80 -17.87 38.07
CA THR A 746 39.67 -19.10 37.28
C THR A 746 38.24 -19.21 36.80
N VAL A 747 38.06 -19.32 35.49
CA VAL A 747 36.76 -19.40 34.83
C VAL A 747 36.86 -20.39 33.68
N GLY A 748 36.16 -21.53 33.78
CA GLY A 748 36.31 -22.64 32.83
C GLY A 748 37.76 -23.12 32.72
N LYS A 749 38.36 -22.96 31.54
CA LYS A 749 39.78 -23.26 31.27
C LYS A 749 40.70 -22.04 31.40
N GLU A 750 40.15 -20.84 31.53
CA GLU A 750 40.93 -19.60 31.59
C GLU A 750 41.36 -19.28 33.02
N THR A 751 42.61 -18.83 33.18
CA THR A 751 43.13 -18.39 34.47
C THR A 751 43.89 -17.08 34.33
N SER A 752 43.51 -16.07 35.11
CA SER A 752 44.24 -14.81 35.23
C SER A 752 44.82 -14.70 36.64
N THR A 753 46.11 -14.36 36.75
CA THR A 753 46.81 -14.27 38.05
C THR A 753 47.46 -12.90 38.19
N LYS A 754 47.28 -12.26 39.35
CA LYS A 754 47.90 -10.98 39.71
C LYS A 754 48.62 -11.11 41.06
N LYS A 755 49.60 -10.24 41.27
CA LYS A 755 50.33 -10.12 42.54
C LYS A 755 49.64 -9.09 43.43
N MET A 756 49.58 -9.33 44.74
CA MET A 756 49.25 -8.34 45.76
C MET A 756 50.35 -8.27 46.81
N ILE A 757 50.47 -7.13 47.47
CA ILE A 757 51.32 -6.95 48.64
C ILE A 757 50.40 -6.70 49.83
N LEU A 758 50.45 -7.61 50.82
CA LEU A 758 49.81 -7.43 52.11
C LEU A 758 50.80 -6.74 53.04
N LEU A 759 50.49 -5.51 53.45
CA LEU A 759 51.17 -4.77 54.50
C LEU A 759 50.29 -4.78 55.75
N LYS A 760 50.91 -4.77 56.93
CA LYS A 760 50.27 -4.64 58.24
C LYS A 760 50.92 -3.51 59.01
#